data_AF-A0A3C0QQ95-F1
#
_entry.id   AF-A0A3C0QQ95-F1
#
_cell.length_a   1.000
_cell.length_b   1.000
_cell.length_c   1.000
_cell.angle_alpha   90.00
_cell.angle_beta   90.00
_cell.angle_gamma   90.00
#
_symmetry.space_group_name_H-M   'P 1'
#
loop_
_entity.id
_entity.type
_entity.pdbx_description
1 polymer ?
#
loop_
_entity_poly.entity_id
_entity_poly.type
_entity_poly.pdbx_seq_one_letter_code
_entity_poly.pdbx_strand_id
1 'polypeptide(L)'
;DFGTEFTLSTVAYPADGGGGLSYQWYFSASENENAVAISDATRSEYTATIGTDSIGYYYCVVTNTIVDNGDGGTKSASTKTEKVSISNTQVSAKIPVILQQPQNEKLDFGKDFVFSVTAYSADDGTLSYQWYYKKDKEDEGSKVDGATNASHTGTVSANSIGYYYCVITNSIPDNGDGGAKIATLQTNTVSLSNDKIEANEPVILTQPQGTALHVSEKATLSVSAYSADRGTLSYQWHRIIGETDTVIEDATESEYVVEADKVGEVQYYCVVTNTISDNGDGGTKSVSLNSNVITVTVTRIDAQKPIIVRQPEKVTATFGSAFFLSTVAYPADNGSLSYQWYRKATEAGEAVAVNGANDADFIGTVGKNTVGYYYCVVTNTISDNGDGGTKVVAVQTDTVTLSNNLVNAEVPVIFTKLEDVKFHVPEKKSFIVAAYSTDGGTLSYQWHKVTGDTDEAIENAIDASYEVKATEVGTAKYYCVVSNTITDNGDGGSKSAVAKTNSATVTVVYANAELPVITTQPADVSAVIPAVKVFQVGAYSEDDGTLTYQWYSIAEDESEGTAIVDEINSKLIVNVRELGKTGYYCVVTNTISDNGDGSGTKRASVRTQTAWLDAVYLKDVISAPVFTEQPPKLNVAPYNQSIKISCTAQAAEGSVSYRWYQSTDGTTATGIAVSNATTATLSTPKYTEKGIYYYYCVATNVLTESDESIKSACAISDVVSVAYTGLPTVYVNTPDSVEITSKEVWTENATISLTGAKDASWNFDEVATSIRGRGNSTWEQPKKPYALKLGKKQKIMGMPKHKRWVLIANYLDNSFMRNEMAFYLSETFEMDYTVRGKFVDFVLNGEYKGLYWLGEAIKPDENRVNINDGSETMTDDEDKDYLIEMDKYYDEAVKFKSSIRNMPYMIKNDDYMIDDNNELTTGGQARLERLQAKINNLEKLLYPDFTTGMDTSNCAAPNESYAEIIDIDSWAKFWFVNEIMDNGELSHPKSCYFTFDSTNNIFKAGPVWDFDMAALKQNGCWIKTTIYYNALFKSPSFKERIKTLWTEYYNAINIESRIESMRTEIYISQQCDTMIWGKHKDPSGIVRENFDAYVDFLKETLLKKLDVVNTTINGM
;
A
#
# COMPACT_ATOMS: atom_id res chain seq x y z
N ASP A 1 -36.83 63.58 48.80
CA ASP A 1 -36.77 63.16 47.39
C ASP A 1 -38.13 63.36 46.73
N PHE A 2 -38.21 63.32 45.40
CA PHE A 2 -39.50 63.41 44.69
C PHE A 2 -40.49 62.37 45.22
N GLY A 3 -41.77 62.75 45.37
CA GLY A 3 -42.81 61.87 45.91
C GLY A 3 -42.75 61.61 47.43
N THR A 4 -41.78 62.15 48.15
CA THR A 4 -41.71 62.04 49.63
C THR A 4 -42.67 63.05 50.28
N GLU A 5 -43.38 62.65 51.34
CA GLU A 5 -44.17 63.55 52.18
C GLU A 5 -43.31 64.31 53.20
N PHE A 6 -43.64 65.57 53.45
CA PHE A 6 -43.08 66.39 54.52
C PHE A 6 -44.19 67.18 55.23
N THR A 7 -44.02 67.41 56.53
CA THR A 7 -44.96 68.18 57.35
C THR A 7 -44.32 69.47 57.82
N LEU A 8 -44.97 70.60 57.51
CA LEU A 8 -44.65 71.91 58.07
C LEU A 8 -45.53 72.16 59.29
N SER A 9 -44.94 72.65 60.37
CA SER A 9 -45.65 72.99 61.61
C SER A 9 -45.28 74.39 62.07
N THR A 10 -46.26 75.17 62.53
CA THR A 10 -46.05 76.46 63.19
C THR A 10 -46.71 76.48 64.56
N VAL A 11 -46.08 77.19 65.51
CA VAL A 11 -46.60 77.38 66.87
C VAL A 11 -46.74 78.87 67.11
N ALA A 12 -47.92 79.29 67.55
CA ALA A 12 -48.23 80.67 67.89
C ALA A 12 -49.08 80.70 69.17
N TYR A 13 -48.97 81.81 69.91
CA TYR A 13 -49.72 82.06 71.13
C TYR A 13 -50.59 83.31 70.94
N PRO A 14 -51.84 83.32 71.40
CA PRO A 14 -52.66 84.54 71.38
C PRO A 14 -52.03 85.59 72.29
N ALA A 15 -52.09 86.86 71.87
CA ALA A 15 -51.64 87.98 72.70
C ALA A 15 -52.48 88.10 73.99
N ASP A 16 -51.92 88.73 75.03
CA ASP A 16 -52.44 88.79 76.41
C ASP A 16 -53.91 89.20 76.60
N GLY A 17 -54.55 89.79 75.57
CA GLY A 17 -55.98 90.12 75.56
C GLY A 17 -56.94 88.94 75.32
N GLY A 18 -56.44 87.77 74.93
CA GLY A 18 -57.24 86.56 74.70
C GLY A 18 -58.02 86.57 73.38
N GLY A 19 -57.75 85.62 72.48
CA GLY A 19 -58.41 85.51 71.18
C GLY A 19 -58.23 84.13 70.53
N GLY A 20 -59.03 83.86 69.50
CA GLY A 20 -58.94 82.62 68.73
C GLY A 20 -57.91 82.74 67.61
N LEU A 21 -56.99 81.76 67.53
CA LEU A 21 -56.02 81.66 66.43
C LEU A 21 -56.62 80.88 65.25
N SER A 22 -56.50 81.43 64.05
CA SER A 22 -56.69 80.72 62.78
C SER A 22 -55.39 80.74 61.96
N TYR A 23 -55.23 79.71 61.12
CA TYR A 23 -54.04 79.48 60.31
C TYR A 23 -54.45 79.42 58.83
N GLN A 24 -53.53 79.79 57.94
CA GLN A 24 -53.68 79.58 56.50
C GLN A 24 -52.30 79.44 55.87
N TRP A 25 -52.02 78.30 55.25
CA TRP A 25 -50.75 78.08 54.53
C TRP A 25 -50.79 78.63 53.11
N TYR A 26 -49.63 79.08 52.65
CA TYR A 26 -49.39 79.67 51.33
C TYR A 26 -48.19 79.01 50.66
N PHE A 27 -48.26 78.85 49.33
CA PHE A 27 -47.21 78.29 48.48
C PHE A 27 -46.77 79.28 47.39
N SER A 28 -45.49 79.27 47.03
CA SER A 28 -44.95 80.01 45.89
C SER A 28 -43.79 79.25 45.24
N ALA A 29 -43.65 79.38 43.92
CA ALA A 29 -42.56 78.77 43.15
C ALA A 29 -41.22 79.51 43.33
N SER A 30 -41.22 80.76 43.82
CA SER A 30 -39.99 81.50 44.11
C SER A 30 -40.07 82.35 45.39
N GLU A 31 -38.90 82.68 45.94
CA GLU A 31 -38.79 83.45 47.19
C GLU A 31 -39.44 84.84 47.09
N ASN A 32 -39.40 85.44 45.90
CA ASN A 32 -39.84 86.81 45.65
C ASN A 32 -41.26 86.91 45.03
N GLU A 33 -41.90 85.78 44.71
CA GLU A 33 -43.25 85.77 44.16
C GLU A 33 -44.36 85.91 45.21
N ASN A 34 -45.51 86.40 44.71
CA ASN A 34 -46.77 86.41 45.44
C ASN A 34 -47.26 84.98 45.65
N ALA A 35 -47.21 84.52 46.89
CA ALA A 35 -47.68 83.19 47.24
C ALA A 35 -49.21 83.08 47.18
N VAL A 36 -49.70 81.93 46.70
CA VAL A 36 -51.12 81.59 46.61
C VAL A 36 -51.54 80.84 47.88
N ALA A 37 -52.74 81.11 48.40
CA ALA A 37 -53.29 80.36 49.53
C ALA A 37 -53.57 78.91 49.12
N ILE A 38 -53.11 77.95 49.93
CA ILE A 38 -53.37 76.53 49.71
C ILE A 38 -54.78 76.22 50.23
N SER A 39 -55.67 75.70 49.38
CA SER A 39 -57.04 75.38 49.78
C SER A 39 -57.06 74.48 51.02
N ASP A 40 -57.96 74.78 51.95
CA ASP A 40 -58.27 73.99 53.15
C ASP A 40 -57.12 73.77 54.16
N ALA A 41 -55.90 74.24 53.86
CA ALA A 41 -54.72 74.19 54.72
C ALA A 41 -54.81 75.21 55.88
N THR A 42 -55.76 75.00 56.78
CA THR A 42 -56.21 75.95 57.82
C THR A 42 -55.80 75.57 59.25
N ARG A 43 -54.92 74.55 59.38
CA ARG A 43 -54.36 74.07 60.65
C ARG A 43 -52.96 74.63 60.92
N SER A 44 -52.51 74.54 62.16
CA SER A 44 -51.12 74.81 62.59
C SER A 44 -50.08 73.90 61.94
N GLU A 45 -50.52 72.80 61.33
CA GLU A 45 -49.71 71.82 60.60
C GLU A 45 -50.27 71.65 59.19
N TYR A 46 -49.39 71.46 58.22
CA TYR A 46 -49.72 71.16 56.82
C TYR A 46 -48.72 70.15 56.26
N THR A 47 -49.24 69.06 55.70
CA THR A 47 -48.45 68.00 55.05
C THR A 47 -48.60 68.11 53.54
N ALA A 48 -47.48 68.02 52.83
CA ALA A 48 -47.42 68.05 51.38
C ALA A 48 -46.41 67.03 50.84
N THR A 49 -46.55 66.68 49.57
CA THR A 49 -45.61 65.81 48.86
C THR A 49 -44.65 66.65 48.01
N ILE A 50 -43.38 66.27 47.92
CA ILE A 50 -42.39 66.95 47.06
C ILE A 50 -42.75 66.72 45.59
N GLY A 51 -43.10 67.80 44.89
CA GLY A 51 -43.42 67.83 43.46
C GLY A 51 -42.19 67.88 42.55
N THR A 52 -42.42 68.00 41.24
CA THR A 52 -41.38 68.00 40.18
C THR A 52 -40.52 69.27 40.16
N ASP A 53 -41.00 70.36 40.73
CA ASP A 53 -40.33 71.65 40.69
C ASP A 53 -39.13 71.69 41.64
N SER A 54 -38.02 72.29 41.19
CA SER A 54 -36.72 72.19 41.86
C SER A 54 -36.71 72.78 43.28
N ILE A 55 -37.48 73.85 43.52
CA ILE A 55 -37.64 74.52 44.82
C ILE A 55 -39.07 75.07 44.95
N GLY A 56 -39.70 74.86 46.11
CA GLY A 56 -40.97 75.47 46.50
C GLY A 56 -40.87 76.18 47.85
N TYR A 57 -41.59 77.28 48.03
CA TYR A 57 -41.54 78.12 49.23
C TYR A 57 -42.89 78.15 49.94
N TYR A 58 -42.89 77.87 51.24
CA TYR A 58 -44.09 77.80 52.07
C TYR A 58 -44.03 78.75 53.27
N TYR A 59 -45.16 79.35 53.62
CA TYR A 59 -45.31 80.05 54.90
C TYR A 59 -46.76 79.97 55.41
N CYS A 60 -46.95 80.21 56.70
CA CYS A 60 -48.27 80.28 57.31
C CYS A 60 -48.61 81.73 57.69
N VAL A 61 -49.82 82.18 57.37
CA VAL A 61 -50.43 83.36 57.99
C VAL A 61 -51.16 82.89 59.23
N VAL A 62 -50.80 83.43 60.39
CA VAL A 62 -51.52 83.18 61.65
C VAL A 62 -52.29 84.44 62.01
N THR A 63 -53.60 84.32 62.23
CA THR A 63 -54.48 85.44 62.58
C THR A 63 -55.08 85.21 63.96
N ASN A 64 -54.82 86.13 64.89
CA ASN A 64 -55.50 86.19 66.17
C ASN A 64 -56.76 87.07 66.04
N THR A 65 -57.92 86.53 66.39
CA THR A 65 -59.21 87.22 66.28
C THR A 65 -59.90 87.30 67.64
N ILE A 66 -60.26 88.51 68.05
CA ILE A 66 -61.09 88.78 69.23
C ILE A 66 -62.47 89.18 68.74
N VAL A 67 -63.48 88.40 69.12
CA VAL A 67 -64.89 88.65 68.79
C VAL A 67 -65.51 89.44 69.94
N ASP A 68 -65.84 90.71 69.66
CA ASP A 68 -66.32 91.73 70.60
C ASP A 68 -65.36 92.05 71.77
N ASN A 69 -64.53 93.08 71.58
CA ASN A 69 -63.67 93.64 72.63
C ASN A 69 -64.37 94.78 73.42
N GLY A 70 -65.71 94.77 73.50
CA GLY A 70 -66.51 95.78 74.20
C GLY A 70 -66.89 97.00 73.35
N ASP A 71 -66.69 96.96 72.03
CA ASP A 71 -67.11 98.00 71.08
C ASP A 71 -68.01 97.51 69.94
N GLY A 72 -68.46 96.24 69.99
CA GLY A 72 -69.33 95.65 68.98
C GLY A 72 -68.64 95.34 67.64
N GLY A 73 -67.32 95.50 67.56
CA GLY A 73 -66.51 95.15 66.39
C GLY A 73 -65.73 93.84 66.57
N THR A 74 -65.45 93.16 65.46
CA THR A 74 -64.42 92.11 65.43
C THR A 74 -63.06 92.76 65.14
N LYS A 75 -62.04 92.45 65.95
CA LYS A 75 -60.67 92.92 65.72
C LYS A 75 -59.75 91.72 65.50
N SER A 76 -59.01 91.76 64.40
CA SER A 76 -58.03 90.75 64.04
C SER A 76 -56.66 91.37 63.81
N ALA A 77 -55.62 90.66 64.23
CA ALA A 77 -54.24 90.95 63.91
C ALA A 77 -53.60 89.69 63.35
N SER A 78 -52.87 89.81 62.24
CA SER A 78 -52.19 88.69 61.60
C SER A 78 -50.69 88.90 61.52
N THR A 79 -49.96 87.80 61.57
CA THR A 79 -48.52 87.74 61.29
C THR A 79 -48.23 86.62 60.29
N LYS A 80 -47.06 86.66 59.68
CA LYS A 80 -46.56 85.63 58.78
C LYS A 80 -45.39 84.93 59.43
N THR A 81 -45.29 83.61 59.28
CA THR A 81 -44.01 82.92 59.49
C THR A 81 -43.01 83.39 58.42
N GLU A 82 -41.72 83.17 58.67
CA GLU A 82 -40.74 83.21 57.61
C GLU A 82 -41.07 82.16 56.53
N LYS A 83 -40.59 82.39 55.29
CA LYS A 83 -40.72 81.41 54.20
C LYS A 83 -39.73 80.28 54.44
N VAL A 84 -40.23 79.04 54.48
CA VAL A 84 -39.41 77.82 54.44
C VAL A 84 -39.29 77.37 52.99
N SER A 85 -38.06 77.20 52.51
CA SER A 85 -37.79 76.58 51.21
C SER A 85 -37.71 75.06 51.34
N ILE A 86 -38.30 74.36 50.38
CA ILE A 86 -38.26 72.90 50.23
C ILE A 86 -37.78 72.64 48.80
N SER A 87 -36.65 71.94 48.65
CA SER A 87 -36.01 71.69 47.35
C SER A 87 -35.91 70.20 47.06
N ASN A 88 -36.07 69.82 45.79
CA ASN A 88 -35.76 68.47 45.32
C ASN A 88 -34.28 68.40 44.90
N THR A 89 -33.51 67.51 45.52
CA THR A 89 -32.09 67.33 45.21
C THR A 89 -31.94 66.42 43.99
N GLN A 90 -31.82 66.99 42.79
CA GLN A 90 -31.59 66.21 41.58
C GLN A 90 -30.25 65.46 41.66
N VAL A 91 -30.29 64.14 41.47
CA VAL A 91 -29.12 63.29 41.28
C VAL A 91 -28.90 63.02 39.79
N SER A 92 -27.75 63.42 39.28
CA SER A 92 -27.26 63.05 37.94
C SER A 92 -26.40 61.80 38.04
N ALA A 93 -26.43 60.96 37.00
CA ALA A 93 -25.49 59.85 36.87
C ALA A 93 -24.04 60.35 36.95
N LYS A 94 -23.22 59.71 37.78
CA LYS A 94 -21.78 59.97 37.84
C LYS A 94 -21.11 59.37 36.62
N ILE A 95 -20.07 60.03 36.13
CA ILE A 95 -19.20 59.52 35.07
C ILE A 95 -18.61 58.18 35.54
N PRO A 96 -18.69 57.09 34.74
CA PRO A 96 -18.14 55.80 35.13
C PRO A 96 -16.62 55.88 35.30
N VAL A 97 -16.08 55.16 36.28
CA VAL A 97 -14.65 55.19 36.60
C VAL A 97 -13.96 53.99 35.98
N ILE A 98 -13.06 54.24 35.03
CA ILE A 98 -12.22 53.20 34.41
C ILE A 98 -11.11 52.81 35.40
N LEU A 99 -11.08 51.54 35.78
CA LEU A 99 -10.04 50.92 36.61
C LEU A 99 -8.87 50.39 35.77
N GLN A 100 -9.17 49.87 34.58
CA GLN A 100 -8.18 49.34 33.64
C GLN A 100 -8.52 49.77 32.23
N GLN A 101 -7.59 50.46 31.57
CA GLN A 101 -7.67 50.82 30.16
C GLN A 101 -7.27 49.62 29.28
N PRO A 102 -7.86 49.46 28.08
CA PRO A 102 -7.34 48.52 27.10
C PRO A 102 -5.91 48.88 26.71
N GLN A 103 -5.16 47.91 26.21
CA GLN A 103 -3.76 48.06 25.80
C GLN A 103 -3.61 47.92 24.28
N ASN A 104 -2.53 48.44 23.71
CA ASN A 104 -2.18 48.21 22.31
C ASN A 104 -1.78 46.75 22.11
N GLU A 105 -2.15 46.16 20.98
CA GLU A 105 -1.74 44.82 20.60
C GLU A 105 -0.99 44.81 19.26
N LYS A 106 -0.01 43.92 19.18
CA LYS A 106 0.81 43.69 17.99
C LYS A 106 0.94 42.19 17.76
N LEU A 107 0.31 41.69 16.71
CA LEU A 107 0.02 40.28 16.51
C LEU A 107 -0.01 39.92 15.02
N ASP A 108 0.43 38.71 14.69
CA ASP A 108 0.45 38.19 13.32
C ASP A 108 -0.97 38.02 12.74
N PHE A 109 -1.12 38.06 11.42
CA PHE A 109 -2.37 37.69 10.75
C PHE A 109 -2.86 36.30 11.19
N GLY A 110 -4.15 36.17 11.48
CA GLY A 110 -4.73 34.93 11.98
C GLY A 110 -4.53 34.65 13.48
N LYS A 111 -3.90 35.56 14.25
CA LYS A 111 -3.92 35.53 15.72
C LYS A 111 -5.15 36.28 16.24
N ASP A 112 -5.64 35.88 17.41
CA ASP A 112 -6.73 36.58 18.09
C ASP A 112 -6.21 37.67 19.02
N PHE A 113 -6.92 38.81 19.05
CA PHE A 113 -6.65 39.97 19.90
C PHE A 113 -7.76 40.17 20.93
N VAL A 114 -7.46 40.75 22.10
CA VAL A 114 -8.42 40.90 23.22
C VAL A 114 -8.31 42.26 23.90
N PHE A 115 -9.01 43.27 23.35
CA PHE A 115 -9.14 44.55 24.03
C PHE A 115 -10.16 44.45 25.16
N SER A 116 -9.73 44.70 26.40
CA SER A 116 -10.58 44.66 27.59
C SER A 116 -10.52 45.97 28.39
N VAL A 117 -11.65 46.35 28.97
CA VAL A 117 -11.78 47.49 29.88
C VAL A 117 -12.45 47.02 31.17
N THR A 118 -11.94 47.46 32.32
CA THR A 118 -12.61 47.29 33.61
C THR A 118 -13.05 48.65 34.12
N ALA A 119 -14.32 48.81 34.47
CA ALA A 119 -14.88 50.04 35.02
C ALA A 119 -15.91 49.75 36.11
N TYR A 120 -16.19 50.74 36.97
CA TYR A 120 -17.25 50.67 37.97
C TYR A 120 -18.07 51.96 38.01
N SER A 121 -19.30 51.84 38.55
CA SER A 121 -20.19 52.97 38.79
C SER A 121 -20.05 53.48 40.23
N ALA A 122 -19.92 54.79 40.41
CA ALA A 122 -19.71 55.41 41.73
C ALA A 122 -21.02 55.87 42.42
N ASP A 123 -22.17 55.55 41.82
CA ASP A 123 -23.53 55.80 42.31
C ASP A 123 -24.46 54.60 42.09
N ASP A 124 -23.88 53.40 42.02
CA ASP A 124 -24.57 52.11 41.82
C ASP A 124 -25.43 52.02 40.54
N GLY A 125 -25.20 52.92 39.58
CA GLY A 125 -25.81 52.87 38.25
C GLY A 125 -25.32 51.70 37.38
N THR A 126 -26.13 51.34 36.38
CA THR A 126 -25.85 50.22 35.47
C THR A 126 -24.92 50.66 34.34
N LEU A 127 -23.81 49.93 34.16
CA LEU A 127 -22.85 50.15 33.08
C LEU A 127 -23.23 49.38 31.80
N SER A 128 -23.13 50.04 30.65
CA SER A 128 -23.11 49.42 29.32
C SER A 128 -21.89 49.87 28.52
N TYR A 129 -21.49 49.06 27.54
CA TYR A 129 -20.27 49.26 26.76
C TYR A 129 -20.62 49.31 25.27
N GLN A 130 -19.81 50.02 24.48
CA GLN A 130 -19.87 49.97 23.02
C GLN A 130 -18.48 50.23 22.44
N TRP A 131 -17.96 49.30 21.65
CA TRP A 131 -16.69 49.47 20.95
C TRP A 131 -16.86 50.18 19.60
N TYR A 132 -15.81 50.92 19.24
CA TYR A 132 -15.67 51.67 18.02
C TYR A 132 -14.33 51.35 17.37
N TYR A 133 -14.31 51.30 16.04
CA TYR A 133 -13.14 51.04 15.20
C TYR A 133 -12.92 52.21 14.24
N LYS A 134 -11.66 52.51 13.95
CA LYS A 134 -11.27 53.46 12.91
C LYS A 134 -9.98 53.02 12.22
N LYS A 135 -9.84 53.33 10.93
CA LYS A 135 -8.70 52.86 10.14
C LYS A 135 -7.43 53.63 10.52
N ASP A 136 -7.51 54.95 10.50
CA ASP A 136 -6.44 55.84 10.93
C ASP A 136 -6.75 56.51 12.27
N LYS A 137 -5.70 57.01 12.94
CA LYS A 137 -5.81 57.55 14.30
C LYS A 137 -6.67 58.83 14.37
N GLU A 138 -6.71 59.60 13.29
CA GLU A 138 -7.42 60.88 13.21
C GLU A 138 -8.87 60.74 12.68
N ASP A 139 -9.27 59.54 12.25
CA ASP A 139 -10.61 59.25 11.74
C ASP A 139 -11.69 59.30 12.86
N GLU A 140 -12.94 59.53 12.45
CA GLU A 140 -14.11 59.30 13.31
C GLU A 140 -14.36 57.79 13.48
N GLY A 141 -14.63 57.37 14.72
CA GLY A 141 -14.87 55.96 15.03
C GLY A 141 -16.23 55.47 14.52
N SER A 142 -16.22 54.40 13.73
CA SER A 142 -17.41 53.64 13.36
C SER A 142 -17.76 52.65 14.46
N LYS A 143 -19.05 52.49 14.75
CA LYS A 143 -19.54 51.51 15.73
C LYS A 143 -19.19 50.09 15.27
N VAL A 144 -18.62 49.27 16.15
CA VAL A 144 -18.47 47.83 15.91
C VAL A 144 -19.77 47.15 16.33
N ASP A 145 -20.51 46.61 15.37
CA ASP A 145 -21.81 45.98 15.64
C ASP A 145 -21.66 44.74 16.54
N GLY A 146 -22.59 44.59 17.49
CA GLY A 146 -22.58 43.52 18.50
C GLY A 146 -21.53 43.66 19.61
N ALA A 147 -20.54 44.56 19.49
CA ALA A 147 -19.48 44.72 20.49
C ALA A 147 -19.92 45.58 21.69
N THR A 148 -20.84 45.04 22.49
CA THR A 148 -21.46 45.72 23.66
C THR A 148 -20.95 45.25 25.03
N ASN A 149 -19.87 44.46 25.04
CA ASN A 149 -19.28 43.90 26.25
C ASN A 149 -18.06 44.70 26.72
N ALA A 150 -17.65 44.48 27.98
CA ALA A 150 -16.44 45.05 28.57
C ALA A 150 -15.14 44.58 27.87
N SER A 151 -15.21 43.53 27.05
CA SER A 151 -14.16 43.11 26.13
C SER A 151 -14.64 43.07 24.68
N HIS A 152 -13.73 43.34 23.75
CA HIS A 152 -13.87 43.12 22.33
C HIS A 152 -12.75 42.21 21.84
N THR A 153 -13.14 41.12 21.21
CA THR A 153 -12.24 40.11 20.64
C THR A 153 -12.44 40.02 19.13
N GLY A 154 -11.40 39.57 18.44
CA GLY A 154 -11.47 39.23 17.03
C GLY A 154 -10.12 38.71 16.54
N THR A 155 -10.07 38.30 15.28
CA THR A 155 -8.84 37.83 14.64
C THR A 155 -8.17 38.96 13.85
N VAL A 156 -6.85 39.00 13.84
CA VAL A 156 -6.05 39.96 13.05
C VAL A 156 -6.23 39.68 11.56
N SER A 157 -6.75 40.67 10.85
CA SER A 157 -7.03 40.68 9.42
C SER A 157 -6.77 42.09 8.86
N ALA A 158 -6.65 42.24 7.54
CA ALA A 158 -6.44 43.55 6.91
C ALA A 158 -7.56 44.57 7.25
N ASN A 159 -8.75 44.09 7.60
CA ASN A 159 -9.91 44.90 7.97
C ASN A 159 -10.01 45.22 9.47
N SER A 160 -9.36 44.45 10.35
CA SER A 160 -9.30 44.71 11.80
C SER A 160 -8.04 45.50 12.22
N ILE A 161 -6.97 45.52 11.42
CA ILE A 161 -5.81 46.38 11.68
C ILE A 161 -6.21 47.87 11.57
N GLY A 162 -6.05 48.59 12.68
CA GLY A 162 -6.45 49.99 12.87
C GLY A 162 -6.48 50.34 14.36
N TYR A 163 -7.40 51.22 14.76
CA TYR A 163 -7.51 51.69 16.15
C TYR A 163 -8.90 51.46 16.73
N TYR A 164 -8.93 51.14 18.02
CA TYR A 164 -10.15 50.83 18.77
C TYR A 164 -10.30 51.69 20.02
N TYR A 165 -11.53 51.93 20.44
CA TYR A 165 -11.85 52.47 21.77
C TYR A 165 -13.25 52.01 22.20
N CYS A 166 -13.51 52.03 23.50
CA CYS A 166 -14.82 51.73 24.08
C CYS A 166 -15.45 53.00 24.65
N VAL A 167 -16.76 53.19 24.44
CA VAL A 167 -17.58 54.16 25.16
C VAL A 167 -18.36 53.41 26.23
N ILE A 168 -18.14 53.78 27.48
CA ILE A 168 -18.81 53.21 28.65
C ILE A 168 -19.91 54.19 29.07
N THR A 169 -21.12 53.70 29.27
CA THR A 169 -22.28 54.49 29.71
C THR A 169 -22.73 54.01 31.07
N ASN A 170 -22.63 54.87 32.10
CA ASN A 170 -23.34 54.67 33.36
C ASN A 170 -24.78 55.19 33.22
N SER A 171 -25.75 54.47 33.77
CA SER A 171 -27.17 54.82 33.72
C SER A 171 -27.85 54.62 35.07
N ILE A 172 -28.57 55.63 35.54
CA ILE A 172 -29.43 55.55 36.73
C ILE A 172 -30.91 55.69 36.33
N PRO A 173 -31.86 55.07 37.07
CA PRO A 173 -33.29 55.21 36.81
C PRO A 173 -33.77 56.66 36.81
N ASP A 174 -34.84 56.93 36.05
CA ASP A 174 -35.49 58.24 35.98
C ASP A 174 -35.98 58.68 37.37
N ASN A 175 -35.61 59.89 37.80
CA ASN A 175 -35.98 60.47 39.09
C ASN A 175 -37.18 61.43 39.02
N GLY A 176 -37.93 61.38 37.91
CA GLY A 176 -39.20 62.09 37.72
C GLY A 176 -39.11 63.29 36.77
N ASP A 177 -38.07 63.39 35.94
CA ASP A 177 -37.85 64.52 35.03
C ASP A 177 -37.82 64.15 33.54
N GLY A 178 -38.14 62.90 33.20
CA GLY A 178 -38.49 62.48 31.83
C GLY A 178 -37.39 61.75 31.07
N GLY A 179 -36.51 61.03 31.76
CA GLY A 179 -35.59 60.08 31.14
C GLY A 179 -34.54 59.53 32.10
N ALA A 180 -34.00 58.34 31.78
CA ALA A 180 -32.84 57.80 32.48
C ALA A 180 -31.65 58.77 32.36
N LYS A 181 -31.01 59.12 33.49
CA LYS A 181 -29.80 59.93 33.45
C LYS A 181 -28.63 59.05 33.07
N ILE A 182 -27.89 59.46 32.05
CA ILE A 182 -26.69 58.77 31.59
C ILE A 182 -25.47 59.67 31.69
N ALA A 183 -24.33 59.07 31.99
CA ALA A 183 -23.02 59.70 31.92
C ALA A 183 -22.05 58.76 31.21
N THR A 184 -21.34 59.28 30.21
CA THR A 184 -20.42 58.48 29.38
C THR A 184 -18.97 58.80 29.66
N LEU A 185 -18.09 57.81 29.52
CA LEU A 185 -16.65 57.99 29.45
C LEU A 185 -16.07 57.12 28.34
N GLN A 186 -15.15 57.69 27.57
CA GLN A 186 -14.40 56.94 26.56
C GLN A 186 -13.11 56.37 27.16
N THR A 187 -12.72 55.17 26.75
CA THR A 187 -11.37 54.64 27.00
C THR A 187 -10.31 55.42 26.21
N ASN A 188 -9.06 55.19 26.57
CA ASN A 188 -7.94 55.43 25.66
C ASN A 188 -8.18 54.70 24.33
N THR A 189 -7.74 55.32 23.23
CA THR A 189 -7.65 54.66 21.94
C THR A 189 -6.43 53.74 21.92
N VAL A 190 -6.64 52.49 21.54
CA VAL A 190 -5.60 51.47 21.37
C VAL A 190 -5.41 51.11 19.90
N SER A 191 -4.23 50.66 19.52
CA SER A 191 -3.93 50.18 18.17
C SER A 191 -3.90 48.65 18.12
N LEU A 192 -4.52 48.07 17.10
CA LEU A 192 -4.19 46.73 16.62
C LEU A 192 -3.24 46.86 15.44
N SER A 193 -2.08 46.22 15.51
CA SER A 193 -1.06 46.27 14.46
C SER A 193 -0.48 44.88 14.19
N ASN A 194 0.09 44.71 13.00
CA ASN A 194 0.90 43.54 12.65
C ASN A 194 2.31 44.02 12.27
N ASP A 195 3.32 43.16 12.39
CA ASP A 195 4.57 43.36 11.66
C ASP A 195 4.36 43.16 10.16
N LYS A 196 5.14 43.86 9.34
CA LYS A 196 5.15 43.61 7.90
C LYS A 196 5.83 42.28 7.65
N ILE A 197 5.07 41.30 7.14
CA ILE A 197 5.59 39.95 6.89
C ILE A 197 6.28 39.98 5.52
N GLU A 198 7.60 40.11 5.50
CA GLU A 198 8.33 39.68 4.29
C GLU A 198 8.09 38.18 4.13
N ALA A 199 7.88 37.70 2.90
CA ALA A 199 7.67 36.28 2.66
C ALA A 199 8.86 35.49 3.21
N ASN A 200 8.60 34.40 3.94
CA ASN A 200 9.62 33.52 4.47
C ASN A 200 10.27 32.71 3.36
N GLU A 201 11.58 32.48 3.46
CA GLU A 201 12.30 31.61 2.53
C GLU A 201 11.64 30.23 2.50
N PRO A 202 11.29 29.69 1.31
CA PRO A 202 10.68 28.37 1.22
C PRO A 202 11.66 27.29 1.68
N VAL A 203 11.19 26.40 2.55
CA VAL A 203 12.01 25.33 3.10
C VAL A 203 12.02 24.16 2.11
N ILE A 204 13.13 23.95 1.41
CA ILE A 204 13.30 22.80 0.51
C ILE A 204 13.53 21.53 1.35
N LEU A 205 12.56 20.62 1.29
CA LEU A 205 12.53 19.35 2.02
C LEU A 205 13.28 18.24 1.29
N THR A 206 13.12 18.16 -0.03
CA THR A 206 13.83 17.22 -0.91
C THR A 206 14.63 18.01 -1.94
N GLN A 207 15.94 17.77 -1.96
CA GLN A 207 16.86 18.33 -2.95
C GLN A 207 16.92 17.44 -4.20
N PRO A 208 17.06 18.01 -5.40
CA PRO A 208 17.27 17.21 -6.61
C PRO A 208 18.60 16.46 -6.48
N GLN A 209 18.72 15.33 -7.17
CA GLN A 209 19.93 14.51 -7.14
C GLN A 209 20.64 14.53 -8.49
N GLY A 210 21.97 14.56 -8.46
CA GLY A 210 22.79 14.40 -9.67
C GLY A 210 22.72 12.97 -10.18
N THR A 211 22.81 12.80 -11.50
CA THR A 211 22.79 11.47 -12.13
C THR A 211 23.73 11.44 -13.34
N ALA A 212 24.23 10.25 -13.66
CA ALA A 212 24.94 9.99 -14.90
C ALA A 212 23.95 9.36 -15.89
N LEU A 213 23.90 9.90 -17.10
CA LEU A 213 23.04 9.41 -18.18
C LEU A 213 23.88 9.07 -19.40
N HIS A 214 23.30 8.25 -20.27
CA HIS A 214 23.75 8.06 -21.64
C HIS A 214 22.86 8.85 -22.61
N VAL A 215 23.36 9.16 -23.80
CA VAL A 215 22.60 9.98 -24.76
C VAL A 215 21.29 9.28 -25.14
N SER A 216 20.19 10.03 -25.19
CA SER A 216 18.80 9.59 -25.35
C SER A 216 18.13 8.95 -24.12
N GLU A 217 18.80 8.84 -22.97
CA GLU A 217 18.15 8.51 -21.71
C GLU A 217 17.41 9.74 -21.13
N LYS A 218 16.51 9.48 -20.18
CA LYS A 218 15.73 10.50 -19.47
C LYS A 218 15.89 10.33 -17.96
N ALA A 219 15.93 11.44 -17.23
CA ALA A 219 15.82 11.44 -15.77
C ALA A 219 14.87 12.52 -15.29
N THR A 220 14.03 12.19 -14.31
CA THR A 220 13.25 13.19 -13.58
C THR A 220 14.07 13.74 -12.42
N LEU A 221 14.30 15.05 -12.43
CA LEU A 221 14.76 15.80 -11.27
C LEU A 221 13.53 16.28 -10.50
N SER A 222 13.55 16.20 -9.17
CA SER A 222 12.42 16.58 -8.32
C SER A 222 12.85 17.45 -7.14
N VAL A 223 11.99 18.40 -6.78
CA VAL A 223 12.15 19.27 -5.59
C VAL A 223 10.83 19.30 -4.84
N SER A 224 10.87 19.06 -3.54
CA SER A 224 9.71 19.27 -2.67
C SER A 224 10.02 20.37 -1.67
N ALA A 225 9.09 21.30 -1.47
CA ALA A 225 9.28 22.46 -0.59
C ALA A 225 8.02 22.78 0.22
N TYR A 226 8.21 23.53 1.30
CA TYR A 226 7.17 23.95 2.23
C TYR A 226 7.26 25.45 2.51
N SER A 227 6.11 26.11 2.64
CA SER A 227 6.01 27.51 3.05
C SER A 227 5.41 27.61 4.47
N ALA A 228 6.18 28.21 5.39
CA ALA A 228 5.78 28.37 6.79
C ALA A 228 4.71 29.46 7.02
N ASP A 229 4.61 30.45 6.13
CA ASP A 229 3.61 31.52 6.17
C ASP A 229 2.36 31.24 5.33
N ARG A 230 2.25 30.04 4.75
CA ARG A 230 1.15 29.61 3.86
C ARG A 230 1.10 30.38 2.52
N GLY A 231 2.16 31.08 2.14
CA GLY A 231 2.29 31.65 0.80
C GLY A 231 2.33 30.59 -0.31
N THR A 232 1.97 31.00 -1.52
CA THR A 232 1.90 30.12 -2.69
C THR A 232 3.31 29.83 -3.21
N LEU A 233 3.66 28.55 -3.30
CA LEU A 233 4.92 28.11 -3.91
C LEU A 233 4.79 28.04 -5.43
N SER A 234 5.79 28.58 -6.14
CA SER A 234 6.03 28.33 -7.55
C SER A 234 7.46 27.82 -7.78
N TYR A 235 7.65 27.08 -8.86
CA TYR A 235 8.93 26.47 -9.23
C TYR A 235 9.39 27.03 -10.57
N GLN A 236 10.70 27.11 -10.78
CA GLN A 236 11.29 27.44 -12.07
C GLN A 236 12.64 26.75 -12.20
N TRP A 237 12.76 25.83 -13.16
CA TRP A 237 14.03 25.13 -13.39
C TRP A 237 15.00 25.96 -14.22
N HIS A 238 16.28 25.82 -13.88
CA HIS A 238 17.43 26.42 -14.51
C HIS A 238 18.43 25.35 -14.91
N ARG A 239 19.18 25.62 -15.98
CA ARG A 239 20.36 24.83 -16.37
C ARG A 239 21.57 25.73 -16.55
N ILE A 240 22.73 25.22 -16.14
CA ILE A 240 24.02 25.86 -16.28
C ILE A 240 24.89 25.02 -17.22
N ILE A 241 25.40 25.64 -18.28
CA ILE A 241 26.30 25.03 -19.26
C ILE A 241 27.60 25.86 -19.28
N GLY A 242 28.68 25.29 -18.73
CA GLY A 242 29.91 26.04 -18.49
C GLY A 242 29.68 27.16 -17.47
N GLU A 243 29.94 28.42 -17.87
CA GLU A 243 29.66 29.61 -17.05
C GLU A 243 28.29 30.25 -17.36
N THR A 244 27.48 29.65 -18.24
CA THR A 244 26.21 30.24 -18.71
C THR A 244 25.00 29.60 -18.01
N ASP A 245 24.34 30.36 -17.14
CA ASP A 245 23.05 30.03 -16.52
C ASP A 245 21.89 30.45 -17.43
N THR A 246 20.93 29.55 -17.63
CA THR A 246 19.72 29.78 -18.44
C THR A 246 18.49 29.20 -17.76
N VAL A 247 17.43 30.00 -17.70
CA VAL A 247 16.08 29.52 -17.37
C VAL A 247 15.59 28.52 -18.42
N ILE A 248 14.85 27.51 -17.99
CA ILE A 248 14.19 26.54 -18.87
C ILE A 248 12.73 26.96 -19.00
N GLU A 249 12.34 27.44 -20.19
CA GLU A 249 10.96 27.86 -20.47
C GLU A 249 9.96 26.72 -20.19
N ASP A 250 8.79 27.07 -19.67
CA ASP A 250 7.68 26.18 -19.27
C ASP A 250 8.00 25.10 -18.20
N ALA A 251 9.24 25.03 -17.69
CA ALA A 251 9.62 24.13 -16.59
C ALA A 251 9.24 24.73 -15.21
N THR A 252 7.94 24.88 -14.97
CA THR A 252 7.38 25.54 -13.77
C THR A 252 6.84 24.59 -12.70
N GLU A 253 6.98 23.28 -12.91
CA GLU A 253 6.52 22.24 -11.98
C GLU A 253 7.61 21.83 -10.97
N SER A 254 7.20 21.16 -9.88
CA SER A 254 8.11 20.61 -8.86
C SER A 254 9.02 19.48 -9.40
N GLU A 255 8.72 18.96 -10.59
CA GLU A 255 9.51 17.96 -11.30
C GLU A 255 9.92 18.48 -12.69
N TYR A 256 11.11 18.07 -13.16
CA TYR A 256 11.60 18.36 -14.51
C TYR A 256 12.27 17.14 -15.13
N VAL A 257 11.86 16.79 -16.35
CA VAL A 257 12.46 15.69 -17.11
C VAL A 257 13.63 16.22 -17.94
N VAL A 258 14.84 15.78 -17.59
CA VAL A 258 16.05 15.99 -18.38
C VAL A 258 16.09 14.95 -19.50
N GLU A 259 16.07 15.42 -20.74
CA GLU A 259 16.40 14.64 -21.93
C GLU A 259 17.91 14.71 -22.18
N ALA A 260 18.61 13.57 -22.21
CA ALA A 260 20.05 13.52 -22.45
C ALA A 260 20.40 13.71 -23.94
N ASP A 261 20.16 14.91 -24.49
CA ASP A 261 20.28 15.18 -25.93
C ASP A 261 21.73 15.35 -26.43
N LYS A 262 22.66 15.76 -25.55
CA LYS A 262 24.06 16.05 -25.87
C LYS A 262 25.00 15.60 -24.78
N VAL A 263 26.16 15.07 -25.21
CA VAL A 263 27.27 14.66 -24.35
C VAL A 263 27.90 15.87 -23.67
N GLY A 264 28.13 15.76 -22.37
CA GLY A 264 28.73 16.81 -21.54
C GLY A 264 28.19 16.81 -20.12
N GLU A 265 28.62 17.78 -19.34
CA GLU A 265 28.07 18.04 -18.01
C GLU A 265 27.17 19.26 -18.08
N VAL A 266 25.91 19.10 -17.68
CA VAL A 266 24.95 20.18 -17.54
C VAL A 266 24.50 20.19 -16.08
N GLN A 267 24.63 21.33 -15.43
CA GLN A 267 24.16 21.46 -14.05
C GLN A 267 22.73 21.97 -14.03
N TYR A 268 21.95 21.54 -13.05
CA TYR A 268 20.55 21.95 -12.87
C TYR A 268 20.30 22.37 -11.44
N TYR A 269 19.39 23.32 -11.27
CA TYR A 269 18.78 23.66 -10.00
C TYR A 269 17.37 24.20 -10.24
N CYS A 270 16.54 24.19 -9.20
CA CYS A 270 15.21 24.79 -9.22
C CYS A 270 15.21 26.04 -8.34
N VAL A 271 14.64 27.14 -8.85
CA VAL A 271 14.28 28.31 -8.05
C VAL A 271 12.89 28.05 -7.48
N VAL A 272 12.80 27.85 -6.17
CA VAL A 272 11.50 27.75 -5.47
C VAL A 272 11.15 29.14 -4.93
N THR A 273 9.98 29.66 -5.28
CA THR A 273 9.54 31.00 -4.87
C THR A 273 8.29 30.91 -4.01
N ASN A 274 8.36 31.42 -2.77
CA ASN A 274 7.21 31.63 -1.91
C ASN A 274 6.60 33.01 -2.20
N THR A 275 5.29 33.09 -2.40
CA THR A 275 4.58 34.34 -2.76
C THR A 275 3.36 34.59 -1.88
N ILE A 276 3.33 35.74 -1.21
CA ILE A 276 2.16 36.26 -0.47
C ILE A 276 1.55 37.37 -1.33
N SER A 277 0.31 37.15 -1.80
CA SER A 277 -0.37 38.04 -2.75
C SER A 277 -0.98 39.30 -2.13
N ASP A 278 -1.31 39.28 -0.83
CA ASP A 278 -1.76 40.43 -0.05
C ASP A 278 -1.01 40.47 1.30
N ASN A 279 -0.01 41.36 1.40
CA ASN A 279 0.77 41.56 2.63
C ASN A 279 0.29 42.76 3.47
N GLY A 280 -0.95 43.22 3.30
CA GLY A 280 -1.51 44.33 4.09
C GLY A 280 -0.89 45.71 3.81
N ASP A 281 0.02 45.84 2.84
CA ASP A 281 0.49 47.12 2.27
C ASP A 281 -0.03 47.38 0.85
N GLY A 282 -0.88 46.49 0.33
CA GLY A 282 -1.42 46.54 -1.04
C GLY A 282 -0.45 46.03 -2.11
N GLY A 283 0.67 45.41 -1.73
CA GLY A 283 1.64 44.79 -2.62
C GLY A 283 1.79 43.27 -2.44
N THR A 284 2.34 42.63 -3.47
CA THR A 284 2.79 41.24 -3.42
C THR A 284 4.21 41.18 -2.87
N LYS A 285 4.47 40.25 -1.94
CA LYS A 285 5.83 39.90 -1.50
C LYS A 285 6.19 38.50 -1.97
N SER A 286 7.40 38.33 -2.45
CA SER A 286 7.95 37.02 -2.75
C SER A 286 9.40 36.93 -2.34
N VAL A 287 9.83 35.71 -2.03
CA VAL A 287 11.23 35.36 -1.80
C VAL A 287 11.51 34.02 -2.46
N SER A 288 12.71 33.87 -3.00
CA SER A 288 13.12 32.68 -3.73
C SER A 288 14.33 32.04 -3.08
N LEU A 289 14.31 30.70 -2.97
CA LEU A 289 15.45 29.89 -2.56
C LEU A 289 15.81 28.93 -3.68
N ASN A 290 17.09 28.85 -4.02
CA ASN A 290 17.58 27.88 -4.98
C ASN A 290 17.74 26.52 -4.30
N SER A 291 17.38 25.44 -5.00
CA SER A 291 17.82 24.09 -4.65
C SER A 291 19.35 23.98 -4.75
N ASN A 292 19.89 22.87 -4.23
CA ASN A 292 21.24 22.47 -4.55
C ASN A 292 21.43 22.42 -6.08
N VAL A 293 22.57 22.93 -6.54
CA VAL A 293 23.04 22.73 -7.91
C VAL A 293 23.55 21.30 -8.01
N ILE A 294 22.92 20.51 -8.87
CA ILE A 294 23.37 19.15 -9.19
C ILE A 294 23.96 19.10 -10.59
N THR A 295 24.84 18.14 -10.84
CA THR A 295 25.37 17.87 -12.18
C THR A 295 24.65 16.65 -12.76
N VAL A 296 24.15 16.79 -13.99
CA VAL A 296 23.81 15.65 -14.85
C VAL A 296 24.94 15.47 -15.85
N THR A 297 25.60 14.32 -15.79
CA THR A 297 26.74 14.00 -16.66
C THR A 297 26.26 13.05 -17.76
N VAL A 298 26.08 13.57 -18.97
CA VAL A 298 25.71 12.79 -20.16
C VAL A 298 26.98 12.25 -20.82
N THR A 299 27.13 10.93 -20.82
CA THR A 299 28.29 10.21 -21.36
C THR A 299 27.95 9.44 -22.62
N ARG A 300 28.99 9.11 -23.41
CA ARG A 300 28.85 8.22 -24.56
C ARG A 300 28.99 6.75 -24.16
N ILE A 301 28.12 5.91 -24.70
CA ILE A 301 28.31 4.46 -24.81
C ILE A 301 28.82 4.06 -26.20
N ASP A 302 29.91 3.29 -26.23
CA ASP A 302 30.25 2.50 -27.41
C ASP A 302 29.50 1.16 -27.33
N ALA A 303 29.04 0.65 -28.48
CA ALA A 303 28.38 -0.64 -28.54
C ALA A 303 29.35 -1.75 -28.07
N GLN A 304 28.92 -2.53 -27.09
CA GLN A 304 29.64 -3.66 -26.52
C GLN A 304 29.29 -4.96 -27.24
N LYS A 305 30.25 -5.89 -27.29
CA LYS A 305 30.10 -7.17 -27.99
C LYS A 305 28.91 -7.94 -27.39
N PRO A 306 27.99 -8.47 -28.22
CA PRO A 306 26.95 -9.37 -27.72
C PRO A 306 27.56 -10.55 -26.95
N ILE A 307 26.88 -10.97 -25.89
CA ILE A 307 27.23 -12.17 -25.13
C ILE A 307 26.44 -13.33 -25.76
N ILE A 308 27.14 -14.22 -26.48
CA ILE A 308 26.54 -15.47 -26.95
C ILE A 308 26.47 -16.44 -25.77
N VAL A 309 25.26 -16.87 -25.41
CA VAL A 309 25.00 -17.85 -24.34
C VAL A 309 24.65 -19.24 -24.87
N ARG A 310 24.24 -19.35 -26.14
CA ARG A 310 24.05 -20.63 -26.85
C ARG A 310 24.63 -20.52 -28.25
N GLN A 311 25.65 -21.34 -28.51
CA GLN A 311 26.22 -21.53 -29.85
C GLN A 311 25.30 -22.43 -30.69
N PRO A 312 25.33 -22.33 -32.03
CA PRO A 312 24.69 -23.32 -32.89
C PRO A 312 25.38 -24.68 -32.81
N GLU A 313 24.65 -25.72 -33.22
CA GLU A 313 25.14 -27.11 -33.26
C GLU A 313 25.34 -27.61 -34.70
N LYS A 314 26.14 -28.68 -34.86
CA LYS A 314 26.35 -29.36 -36.15
C LYS A 314 25.09 -30.08 -36.61
N VAL A 315 24.81 -30.06 -37.91
CA VAL A 315 23.62 -30.72 -38.49
C VAL A 315 24.00 -31.66 -39.64
N THR A 316 23.40 -32.84 -39.64
CA THR A 316 23.49 -33.84 -40.72
C THR A 316 22.07 -34.21 -41.12
N ALA A 317 21.71 -33.97 -42.38
CA ALA A 317 20.35 -34.17 -42.88
C ALA A 317 20.35 -34.59 -44.36
N THR A 318 19.25 -35.20 -44.82
CA THR A 318 19.12 -35.70 -46.19
C THR A 318 18.67 -34.60 -47.15
N PHE A 319 19.10 -34.66 -48.41
CA PHE A 319 18.71 -33.72 -49.46
C PHE A 319 17.18 -33.51 -49.53
N GLY A 320 16.74 -32.26 -49.67
CA GLY A 320 15.34 -31.86 -49.63
C GLY A 320 14.73 -31.72 -48.21
N SER A 321 15.41 -32.14 -47.14
CA SER A 321 14.91 -32.00 -45.77
C SER A 321 15.13 -30.59 -45.22
N ALA A 322 14.26 -30.15 -44.30
CA ALA A 322 14.50 -28.95 -43.52
C ALA A 322 15.63 -29.18 -42.49
N PHE A 323 16.41 -28.14 -42.21
CA PHE A 323 17.39 -28.09 -41.14
C PHE A 323 17.20 -26.81 -40.30
N PHE A 324 17.61 -26.86 -39.04
CA PHE A 324 17.48 -25.76 -38.08
C PHE A 324 18.85 -25.44 -37.47
N LEU A 325 19.22 -24.16 -37.49
CA LEU A 325 20.36 -23.61 -36.75
C LEU A 325 19.85 -22.49 -35.87
N SER A 326 20.40 -22.35 -34.67
CA SER A 326 19.96 -21.35 -33.70
C SER A 326 21.12 -20.87 -32.84
N THR A 327 21.11 -19.58 -32.50
CA THR A 327 22.02 -18.97 -31.53
C THR A 327 21.19 -18.17 -30.52
N VAL A 328 21.66 -18.06 -29.28
CA VAL A 328 21.06 -17.12 -28.30
C VAL A 328 22.15 -16.17 -27.84
N ALA A 329 21.87 -14.88 -27.97
CA ALA A 329 22.76 -13.81 -27.54
C ALA A 329 21.97 -12.70 -26.85
N TYR A 330 22.64 -11.99 -25.96
CA TYR A 330 22.14 -10.78 -25.30
C TYR A 330 23.07 -9.61 -25.62
N PRO A 331 22.54 -8.37 -25.79
CA PRO A 331 23.40 -7.20 -25.79
C PRO A 331 24.03 -7.05 -24.40
N ALA A 332 25.29 -6.64 -24.32
CA ALA A 332 25.96 -6.36 -23.06
C ALA A 332 25.65 -4.93 -22.53
N ASP A 333 24.75 -4.22 -23.21
CA ASP A 333 24.30 -2.85 -23.01
C ASP A 333 22.84 -2.71 -23.52
N ASN A 334 22.34 -1.48 -23.66
CA ASN A 334 20.98 -1.20 -24.14
C ASN A 334 20.83 -1.22 -25.68
N GLY A 335 21.82 -1.73 -26.42
CA GLY A 335 21.80 -1.81 -27.87
C GLY A 335 20.88 -2.90 -28.44
N SER A 336 20.47 -2.72 -29.70
CA SER A 336 19.59 -3.66 -30.40
C SER A 336 20.40 -4.71 -31.17
N LEU A 337 20.12 -5.98 -30.92
CA LEU A 337 20.73 -7.08 -31.66
C LEU A 337 20.07 -7.28 -33.04
N SER A 338 20.92 -7.48 -34.04
CA SER A 338 20.55 -7.98 -35.37
C SER A 338 21.41 -9.20 -35.71
N TYR A 339 20.87 -10.10 -36.51
CA TYR A 339 21.51 -11.36 -36.87
C TYR A 339 21.74 -11.39 -38.38
N GLN A 340 22.80 -12.06 -38.81
CA GLN A 340 23.00 -12.42 -40.22
C GLN A 340 23.72 -13.75 -40.27
N TRP A 341 23.07 -14.76 -40.84
CA TRP A 341 23.71 -16.05 -41.09
C TRP A 341 24.60 -15.99 -42.32
N TYR A 342 25.78 -16.59 -42.21
CA TYR A 342 26.77 -16.74 -43.28
C TYR A 342 27.01 -18.22 -43.56
N ARG A 343 27.22 -18.53 -44.84
CA ARG A 343 27.63 -19.86 -45.32
C ARG A 343 29.00 -19.78 -45.98
N LYS A 344 29.89 -20.74 -45.67
CA LYS A 344 31.10 -21.04 -46.44
C LYS A 344 30.95 -22.39 -47.15
N ALA A 345 31.47 -22.51 -48.36
CA ALA A 345 31.50 -23.79 -49.08
C ALA A 345 32.53 -24.77 -48.51
N THR A 346 33.60 -24.26 -47.91
CA THR A 346 34.68 -25.01 -47.24
C THR A 346 35.11 -24.28 -45.97
N GLU A 347 35.76 -24.96 -45.04
CA GLU A 347 36.13 -24.41 -43.72
C GLU A 347 37.00 -23.13 -43.83
N ALA A 348 37.97 -23.16 -44.76
CA ALA A 348 38.86 -22.06 -45.11
C ALA A 348 38.34 -21.18 -46.27
N GLY A 349 37.10 -21.39 -46.74
CA GLY A 349 36.53 -20.65 -47.86
C GLY A 349 35.97 -19.28 -47.48
N GLU A 350 35.75 -18.43 -48.50
CA GLU A 350 35.05 -17.16 -48.33
C GLU A 350 33.60 -17.37 -47.85
N ALA A 351 33.14 -16.48 -46.99
CA ALA A 351 31.80 -16.53 -46.40
C ALA A 351 30.83 -15.65 -47.19
N VAL A 352 29.66 -16.21 -47.51
CA VAL A 352 28.58 -15.55 -48.23
C VAL A 352 27.39 -15.40 -47.30
N ALA A 353 26.84 -14.19 -47.20
CA ALA A 353 25.63 -13.93 -46.41
C ALA A 353 24.43 -14.69 -47.00
N VAL A 354 23.64 -15.33 -46.14
CA VAL A 354 22.42 -16.04 -46.52
C VAL A 354 21.27 -15.03 -46.55
N ASN A 355 20.82 -14.68 -47.76
CA ASN A 355 19.81 -13.65 -47.96
C ASN A 355 18.50 -13.97 -47.21
N GLY A 356 18.04 -13.05 -46.36
CA GLY A 356 16.83 -13.18 -45.55
C GLY A 356 16.99 -13.95 -44.24
N ALA A 357 18.14 -14.56 -43.97
CA ALA A 357 18.42 -15.24 -42.71
C ALA A 357 18.94 -14.25 -41.65
N ASN A 358 18.04 -13.39 -41.18
CA ASN A 358 18.35 -12.22 -40.36
C ASN A 358 17.90 -12.35 -38.88
N ASP A 359 17.43 -13.53 -38.50
CA ASP A 359 16.94 -13.87 -37.16
C ASP A 359 17.92 -14.79 -36.41
N ALA A 360 17.76 -14.86 -35.08
CA ALA A 360 18.54 -15.73 -34.21
C ALA A 360 18.37 -17.22 -34.53
N ASP A 361 17.20 -17.58 -35.08
CA ASP A 361 16.84 -18.90 -35.57
C ASP A 361 16.83 -18.91 -37.11
N PHE A 362 17.47 -19.90 -37.72
CA PHE A 362 17.52 -20.08 -39.17
C PHE A 362 17.01 -21.47 -39.56
N ILE A 363 15.90 -21.48 -40.30
CA ILE A 363 15.36 -22.66 -40.97
C ILE A 363 15.77 -22.61 -42.44
N GLY A 364 16.46 -23.65 -42.90
CA GLY A 364 16.81 -23.82 -44.31
C GLY A 364 16.40 -25.21 -44.83
N THR A 365 16.59 -25.44 -46.13
CA THR A 365 16.39 -26.75 -46.76
C THR A 365 17.72 -27.25 -47.33
N VAL A 366 18.02 -28.54 -47.15
CA VAL A 366 19.26 -29.16 -47.65
C VAL A 366 19.21 -29.25 -49.18
N GLY A 367 20.08 -28.51 -49.85
CA GLY A 367 20.20 -28.41 -51.30
C GLY A 367 21.67 -28.25 -51.70
N LYS A 368 21.98 -28.35 -53.01
CA LYS A 368 23.35 -28.31 -53.55
C LYS A 368 24.17 -27.12 -53.04
N ASN A 369 23.50 -25.98 -52.94
CA ASN A 369 24.08 -24.70 -52.54
C ASN A 369 23.81 -24.35 -51.06
N THR A 370 23.48 -25.32 -50.21
CA THR A 370 23.36 -25.11 -48.74
C THR A 370 24.35 -25.94 -47.94
N VAL A 371 24.68 -27.18 -48.34
CA VAL A 371 25.76 -27.98 -47.72
C VAL A 371 27.05 -27.18 -47.55
N GLY A 372 27.67 -27.21 -46.38
CA GLY A 372 28.85 -26.39 -46.07
C GLY A 372 28.96 -26.04 -44.58
N TYR A 373 29.62 -24.92 -44.29
CA TYR A 373 29.84 -24.43 -42.94
C TYR A 373 29.00 -23.18 -42.69
N TYR A 374 28.41 -23.06 -41.51
CA TYR A 374 27.54 -21.97 -41.13
C TYR A 374 28.01 -21.31 -39.83
N TYR A 375 27.81 -20.01 -39.75
CA TYR A 375 27.90 -19.25 -38.50
C TYR A 375 26.94 -18.06 -38.58
N CYS A 376 26.50 -17.57 -37.43
CA CYS A 376 25.77 -16.32 -37.33
C CYS A 376 26.76 -15.20 -36.93
N VAL A 377 26.59 -14.02 -37.53
CA VAL A 377 27.16 -12.79 -37.01
C VAL A 377 26.05 -12.07 -36.26
N VAL A 378 26.22 -11.93 -34.96
CA VAL A 378 25.33 -11.15 -34.10
C VAL A 378 25.92 -9.74 -34.00
N THR A 379 25.17 -8.74 -34.45
CA THR A 379 25.59 -7.34 -34.45
C THR A 379 24.76 -6.55 -33.45
N ASN A 380 25.40 -6.08 -32.38
CA ASN A 380 24.82 -5.09 -31.48
C ASN A 380 24.88 -3.71 -32.13
N THR A 381 23.76 -3.00 -32.15
CA THR A 381 23.61 -1.70 -32.81
C THR A 381 23.05 -0.66 -31.84
N ILE A 382 23.78 0.45 -31.70
CA ILE A 382 23.32 1.65 -31.01
C ILE A 382 23.14 2.72 -32.11
N SER A 383 21.88 3.13 -32.33
CA SER A 383 21.43 3.84 -33.54
C SER A 383 22.04 5.23 -33.70
N ASP A 384 22.15 6.01 -32.61
CA ASP A 384 22.99 7.21 -32.46
C ASP A 384 23.24 7.42 -30.95
N ASN A 385 24.36 8.07 -30.62
CA ASN A 385 24.79 8.41 -29.26
C ASN A 385 25.41 9.83 -29.26
N GLY A 386 24.73 10.74 -29.96
CA GLY A 386 25.08 12.16 -30.02
C GLY A 386 26.37 12.43 -30.79
N ASP A 387 26.67 11.63 -31.81
CA ASP A 387 27.76 11.91 -32.77
C ASP A 387 27.36 11.80 -34.24
N GLY A 388 26.08 11.50 -34.52
CA GLY A 388 25.54 11.39 -35.88
C GLY A 388 25.95 10.08 -36.58
N GLY A 389 26.46 9.11 -35.82
CA GLY A 389 26.95 7.84 -36.35
C GLY A 389 26.43 6.63 -35.57
N THR A 390 25.85 5.69 -36.30
CA THR A 390 25.47 4.38 -35.75
C THR A 390 26.72 3.62 -35.28
N LYS A 391 26.76 3.21 -34.01
CA LYS A 391 27.81 2.33 -33.48
C LYS A 391 27.35 0.89 -33.61
N VAL A 392 28.14 0.09 -34.32
CA VAL A 392 27.93 -1.35 -34.43
C VAL A 392 29.15 -2.09 -33.93
N VAL A 393 28.91 -3.17 -33.19
CA VAL A 393 29.94 -4.17 -32.91
C VAL A 393 29.36 -5.56 -33.10
N ALA A 394 30.13 -6.40 -33.76
CA ALA A 394 29.72 -7.75 -34.11
C ALA A 394 30.53 -8.80 -33.35
N VAL A 395 29.86 -9.89 -33.00
CA VAL A 395 30.49 -11.14 -32.57
C VAL A 395 30.03 -12.26 -33.50
N GLN A 396 30.96 -13.13 -33.87
CA GLN A 396 30.67 -14.32 -34.67
C GLN A 396 30.46 -15.51 -33.71
N THR A 397 29.43 -16.31 -33.98
CA THR A 397 29.22 -17.61 -33.32
C THR A 397 30.25 -18.64 -33.77
N ASP A 398 30.33 -19.75 -33.03
CA ASP A 398 31.11 -20.91 -33.47
C ASP A 398 30.62 -21.39 -34.84
N THR A 399 31.57 -21.86 -35.66
CA THR A 399 31.28 -22.32 -37.03
C THR A 399 30.91 -23.80 -37.00
N VAL A 400 29.70 -24.12 -37.47
CA VAL A 400 29.14 -25.47 -37.49
C VAL A 400 29.02 -26.01 -38.91
N THR A 401 29.08 -27.34 -39.06
CA THR A 401 28.94 -27.99 -40.36
C THR A 401 27.49 -28.42 -40.59
N LEU A 402 26.94 -28.06 -41.76
CA LEU A 402 25.77 -28.69 -42.36
C LEU A 402 26.24 -29.69 -43.42
N SER A 403 26.05 -30.97 -43.16
CA SER A 403 26.38 -32.06 -44.09
C SER A 403 25.13 -32.67 -44.71
N ASN A 404 25.16 -32.92 -46.02
CA ASN A 404 24.14 -33.71 -46.70
C ASN A 404 24.49 -35.19 -46.66
N ASN A 405 23.54 -36.02 -46.24
CA ASN A 405 23.59 -37.45 -46.52
C ASN A 405 23.29 -37.68 -48.00
N LEU A 406 24.35 -37.75 -48.82
CA LEU A 406 24.26 -38.15 -50.23
C LEU A 406 23.75 -39.60 -50.33
N VAL A 407 22.47 -39.76 -50.66
CA VAL A 407 21.90 -41.02 -51.13
C VAL A 407 22.17 -41.15 -52.61
N ASN A 408 22.93 -42.17 -53.04
CA ASN A 408 23.03 -42.50 -54.46
C ASN A 408 21.64 -42.85 -55.01
N ALA A 409 21.43 -42.70 -56.33
CA ALA A 409 20.29 -43.33 -56.98
C ALA A 409 20.26 -44.81 -56.59
N GLU A 410 19.11 -45.26 -56.09
CA GLU A 410 18.93 -46.61 -55.58
C GLU A 410 19.20 -47.58 -56.74
N VAL A 411 20.07 -48.56 -56.51
CA VAL A 411 20.25 -49.67 -57.46
C VAL A 411 18.88 -50.30 -57.64
N PRO A 412 18.30 -50.30 -58.85
CA PRO A 412 16.91 -50.69 -59.05
C PRO A 412 16.71 -52.07 -58.45
N VAL A 413 15.77 -52.16 -57.52
CA VAL A 413 15.51 -53.42 -56.82
C VAL A 413 14.79 -54.32 -57.80
N ILE A 414 15.58 -55.12 -58.52
CA ILE A 414 15.10 -56.26 -59.28
C ILE A 414 14.75 -57.34 -58.25
N PHE A 415 13.52 -57.30 -57.76
CA PHE A 415 12.96 -58.38 -56.94
C PHE A 415 12.51 -59.58 -57.80
N THR A 416 12.55 -59.46 -59.13
CA THR A 416 12.38 -60.61 -60.03
C THR A 416 13.71 -61.27 -60.35
N LYS A 417 14.08 -62.27 -59.54
CA LYS A 417 15.17 -63.19 -59.88
C LYS A 417 14.79 -63.97 -61.15
N LEU A 418 15.64 -63.96 -62.16
CA LEU A 418 15.44 -64.79 -63.35
C LEU A 418 15.93 -66.19 -63.04
N GLU A 419 15.03 -67.10 -62.70
CA GLU A 419 15.41 -68.43 -62.27
C GLU A 419 16.02 -69.25 -63.39
N ASP A 420 17.00 -70.09 -63.07
CA ASP A 420 17.59 -71.09 -63.96
C ASP A 420 16.52 -72.11 -64.30
N VAL A 421 15.73 -71.80 -65.35
CA VAL A 421 14.62 -72.64 -65.76
C VAL A 421 15.17 -73.94 -66.35
N LYS A 422 15.21 -74.93 -65.48
CA LYS A 422 15.40 -76.33 -65.82
C LYS A 422 14.07 -76.99 -66.04
N PHE A 423 13.81 -77.36 -67.28
CA PHE A 423 12.53 -77.93 -67.70
C PHE A 423 12.72 -78.99 -68.76
N HIS A 424 11.71 -79.83 -68.92
CA HIS A 424 11.79 -81.02 -69.75
C HIS A 424 11.33 -80.69 -71.20
N VAL A 425 11.76 -81.48 -72.17
CA VAL A 425 11.26 -81.35 -73.54
C VAL A 425 9.78 -81.80 -73.58
N PRO A 426 8.84 -81.05 -74.21
CA PRO A 426 8.97 -79.78 -74.92
C PRO A 426 8.15 -78.64 -74.29
N GLU A 427 8.75 -77.80 -73.46
CA GLU A 427 8.08 -76.60 -72.90
C GLU A 427 8.61 -75.27 -73.48
N LYS A 428 7.91 -74.17 -73.16
CA LYS A 428 8.34 -72.79 -73.39
C LYS A 428 8.35 -72.04 -72.06
N LYS A 429 9.23 -71.05 -71.91
CA LYS A 429 9.25 -70.17 -70.73
C LYS A 429 9.46 -68.72 -71.14
N SER A 430 8.59 -67.86 -70.62
CA SER A 430 8.73 -66.42 -70.74
C SER A 430 9.33 -65.87 -69.45
N PHE A 431 10.35 -65.06 -69.57
CA PHE A 431 10.89 -64.28 -68.48
C PHE A 431 10.21 -62.91 -68.47
N ILE A 432 9.90 -62.42 -67.28
CA ILE A 432 9.44 -61.07 -67.01
C ILE A 432 10.35 -60.54 -65.92
N VAL A 433 10.71 -59.26 -65.96
CA VAL A 433 11.55 -58.59 -64.99
C VAL A 433 10.75 -57.44 -64.41
N ALA A 434 10.10 -57.68 -63.27
CA ALA A 434 9.60 -56.58 -62.46
C ALA A 434 10.75 -56.07 -61.57
N ALA A 435 10.98 -54.76 -61.68
CA ALA A 435 11.86 -53.99 -60.82
C ALA A 435 11.11 -52.75 -60.35
N TYR A 436 11.45 -52.24 -59.17
CA TYR A 436 11.02 -50.92 -58.70
C TYR A 436 12.24 -50.14 -58.25
N SER A 437 12.07 -48.83 -58.13
CA SER A 437 12.91 -47.99 -57.28
C SER A 437 12.02 -47.22 -56.32
N THR A 438 12.47 -47.01 -55.08
CA THR A 438 11.72 -46.21 -54.10
C THR A 438 12.16 -44.74 -54.08
N ASP A 439 13.28 -44.42 -54.72
CA ASP A 439 13.86 -43.08 -54.82
C ASP A 439 13.17 -42.12 -55.83
N GLY A 440 12.15 -42.60 -56.55
CA GLY A 440 11.41 -41.82 -57.56
C GLY A 440 12.11 -41.69 -58.92
N GLY A 441 13.22 -42.38 -59.16
CA GLY A 441 13.89 -42.44 -60.46
C GLY A 441 13.13 -43.23 -61.54
N THR A 442 13.53 -43.07 -62.79
CA THR A 442 12.88 -43.72 -63.96
C THR A 442 13.64 -44.98 -64.40
N LEU A 443 12.92 -46.06 -64.69
CA LEU A 443 13.46 -47.37 -65.07
C LEU A 443 13.49 -47.63 -66.59
N SER A 444 14.53 -48.32 -67.07
CA SER A 444 14.64 -48.85 -68.44
C SER A 444 15.32 -50.24 -68.48
N TYR A 445 15.11 -51.01 -69.56
CA TYR A 445 15.46 -52.44 -69.66
C TYR A 445 16.23 -52.77 -70.97
N GLN A 446 17.09 -53.79 -70.95
CA GLN A 446 17.76 -54.36 -72.14
C GLN A 446 18.15 -55.83 -71.90
N TRP A 447 17.78 -56.74 -72.80
CA TRP A 447 18.07 -58.18 -72.68
C TRP A 447 19.36 -58.62 -73.40
N HIS A 448 20.00 -59.65 -72.85
CA HIS A 448 21.27 -60.22 -73.28
C HIS A 448 21.21 -61.75 -73.34
N LYS A 449 21.95 -62.34 -74.28
CA LYS A 449 22.17 -63.79 -74.38
C LYS A 449 23.66 -64.10 -74.29
N VAL A 450 24.01 -65.12 -73.51
CA VAL A 450 25.38 -65.62 -73.37
C VAL A 450 25.44 -67.07 -73.87
N THR A 451 26.31 -67.35 -74.83
CA THR A 451 26.51 -68.69 -75.42
C THR A 451 28.00 -69.00 -75.48
N GLY A 452 28.50 -69.82 -74.55
CA GLY A 452 29.95 -69.93 -74.32
C GLY A 452 30.49 -68.61 -73.75
N ASP A 453 31.59 -68.11 -74.31
CA ASP A 453 32.26 -66.88 -73.84
C ASP A 453 31.76 -65.59 -74.51
N THR A 454 30.80 -65.66 -75.45
CA THR A 454 30.22 -64.46 -76.10
C THR A 454 28.95 -63.98 -75.38
N ASP A 455 28.96 -62.72 -74.96
CA ASP A 455 27.82 -61.96 -74.41
C ASP A 455 27.37 -60.94 -75.45
N GLU A 456 26.14 -61.09 -75.95
CA GLU A 456 25.57 -60.21 -76.96
C GLU A 456 24.23 -59.63 -76.48
N ALA A 457 24.07 -58.31 -76.65
CA ALA A 457 22.79 -57.63 -76.45
C ALA A 457 21.80 -58.07 -77.54
N ILE A 458 20.59 -58.43 -77.13
CA ILE A 458 19.55 -58.89 -78.05
C ILE A 458 18.89 -57.64 -78.66
N GLU A 459 19.06 -57.46 -79.97
CA GLU A 459 18.57 -56.29 -80.70
C GLU A 459 17.05 -56.09 -80.49
N ASN A 460 16.65 -54.86 -80.18
CA ASN A 460 15.27 -54.45 -79.92
C ASN A 460 14.56 -55.11 -78.71
N ALA A 461 15.25 -55.93 -77.91
CA ALA A 461 14.70 -56.50 -76.68
C ALA A 461 14.88 -55.53 -75.49
N ILE A 462 14.11 -54.44 -75.49
CA ILE A 462 14.18 -53.33 -74.52
C ILE A 462 12.99 -53.24 -73.56
N ASP A 463 12.05 -54.19 -73.65
CA ASP A 463 10.90 -54.29 -72.76
C ASP A 463 11.22 -55.10 -71.49
N ALA A 464 10.38 -54.95 -70.46
CA ALA A 464 10.49 -55.69 -69.21
C ALA A 464 10.22 -57.21 -69.33
N SER A 465 10.00 -57.78 -70.53
CA SER A 465 9.73 -59.21 -70.72
C SER A 465 10.34 -59.78 -72.01
N TYR A 466 10.68 -61.08 -71.99
CA TYR A 466 11.35 -61.79 -73.09
C TYR A 466 11.01 -63.30 -73.09
N GLU A 467 10.70 -63.89 -74.25
CA GLU A 467 10.25 -65.31 -74.37
C GLU A 467 11.33 -66.25 -74.95
N VAL A 468 11.58 -67.38 -74.28
CA VAL A 468 12.52 -68.43 -74.70
C VAL A 468 11.78 -69.75 -74.98
N LYS A 469 12.20 -70.45 -76.05
CA LYS A 469 11.57 -71.67 -76.56
C LYS A 469 12.59 -72.82 -76.58
N ALA A 470 12.33 -73.93 -75.89
CA ALA A 470 13.19 -75.11 -75.99
C ALA A 470 12.80 -75.96 -77.19
N THR A 471 13.61 -75.92 -78.25
CA THR A 471 13.50 -76.82 -79.40
C THR A 471 14.43 -78.02 -79.29
N GLU A 472 15.49 -77.96 -78.47
CA GLU A 472 16.51 -79.01 -78.31
C GLU A 472 17.04 -79.06 -76.86
N VAL A 473 17.68 -80.17 -76.49
CA VAL A 473 18.32 -80.34 -75.17
C VAL A 473 19.66 -79.61 -75.14
N GLY A 474 19.86 -78.72 -74.18
CA GLY A 474 21.09 -77.95 -74.03
C GLY A 474 21.03 -76.94 -72.90
N THR A 475 22.05 -76.09 -72.85
CA THR A 475 22.28 -75.12 -71.77
C THR A 475 22.71 -73.76 -72.34
N ALA A 476 21.98 -72.69 -72.04
CA ALA A 476 22.33 -71.31 -72.43
C ALA A 476 21.89 -70.30 -71.36
N LYS A 477 22.57 -69.15 -71.24
CA LYS A 477 22.25 -68.13 -70.21
C LYS A 477 21.61 -66.87 -70.82
N TYR A 478 20.61 -66.34 -70.13
CA TYR A 478 19.91 -65.10 -70.50
C TYR A 478 19.81 -64.17 -69.30
N TYR A 479 20.01 -62.87 -69.49
CA TYR A 479 19.84 -61.87 -68.43
C TYR A 479 19.30 -60.54 -68.97
N CYS A 480 18.77 -59.70 -68.08
CA CYS A 480 18.33 -58.35 -68.40
C CYS A 480 19.17 -57.34 -67.59
N VAL A 481 19.44 -56.17 -68.17
CA VAL A 481 20.02 -55.02 -67.48
C VAL A 481 18.91 -54.01 -67.24
N VAL A 482 18.66 -53.66 -65.98
CA VAL A 482 17.70 -52.63 -65.58
C VAL A 482 18.47 -51.42 -65.07
N SER A 483 18.13 -50.24 -65.59
CA SER A 483 18.77 -48.97 -65.19
C SER A 483 17.75 -48.08 -64.50
N ASN A 484 18.05 -47.63 -63.28
CA ASN A 484 17.35 -46.54 -62.61
C ASN A 484 18.13 -45.24 -62.82
N THR A 485 17.44 -44.13 -63.04
CA THR A 485 18.06 -42.80 -63.18
C THR A 485 17.30 -41.75 -62.39
N ILE A 486 17.99 -41.10 -61.44
CA ILE A 486 17.59 -39.81 -60.87
C ILE A 486 18.27 -38.71 -61.69
N THR A 487 17.49 -37.78 -62.22
CA THR A 487 17.98 -36.74 -63.14
C THR A 487 18.69 -35.56 -62.45
N ASP A 488 18.44 -35.30 -61.17
CA ASP A 488 19.24 -34.40 -60.31
C ASP A 488 19.24 -34.90 -58.85
N ASN A 489 20.41 -35.33 -58.37
CA ASN A 489 20.62 -35.80 -57.00
C ASN A 489 21.40 -34.79 -56.13
N GLY A 490 21.27 -33.49 -56.43
CA GLY A 490 21.84 -32.46 -55.58
C GLY A 490 23.33 -32.18 -55.74
N ASP A 491 24.01 -32.88 -56.64
CA ASP A 491 25.29 -32.45 -57.21
C ASP A 491 25.13 -31.84 -58.61
N GLY A 492 23.90 -31.73 -59.13
CA GLY A 492 23.58 -31.16 -60.43
C GLY A 492 24.03 -32.03 -61.62
N GLY A 493 24.24 -33.33 -61.40
CA GLY A 493 24.34 -34.33 -62.44
C GLY A 493 23.30 -35.43 -62.24
N SER A 494 22.95 -36.12 -63.33
CA SER A 494 22.14 -37.33 -63.22
C SER A 494 22.98 -38.46 -62.63
N LYS A 495 22.42 -39.18 -61.66
CA LYS A 495 23.00 -40.43 -61.15
C LYS A 495 22.12 -41.57 -61.64
N SER A 496 22.72 -42.50 -62.37
CA SER A 496 22.09 -43.75 -62.72
C SER A 496 22.76 -44.90 -61.98
N ALA A 497 21.94 -45.82 -61.51
CA ALA A 497 22.36 -47.07 -60.91
C ALA A 497 21.78 -48.21 -61.74
N VAL A 498 22.62 -49.18 -62.10
CA VAL A 498 22.21 -50.32 -62.92
C VAL A 498 22.23 -51.58 -62.07
N ALA A 499 21.15 -52.34 -62.13
CA ALA A 499 21.12 -53.71 -61.67
C ALA A 499 21.08 -54.61 -62.90
N LYS A 500 21.97 -55.60 -62.96
CA LYS A 500 21.73 -56.75 -63.83
C LYS A 500 20.83 -57.71 -63.07
N THR A 501 19.85 -58.31 -63.73
CA THR A 501 19.29 -59.57 -63.21
C THR A 501 20.44 -60.57 -63.07
N ASN A 502 20.27 -61.58 -62.24
CA ASN A 502 21.07 -62.79 -62.43
C ASN A 502 20.81 -63.36 -63.84
N SER A 503 21.76 -64.11 -64.38
CA SER A 503 21.53 -64.86 -65.61
C SER A 503 20.77 -66.14 -65.29
N ALA A 504 19.61 -66.32 -65.93
CA ALA A 504 18.91 -67.59 -65.96
C ALA A 504 19.62 -68.56 -66.92
N THR A 505 20.16 -69.64 -66.37
CA THR A 505 20.62 -70.80 -67.16
C THR A 505 19.44 -71.66 -67.56
N VAL A 506 19.00 -71.53 -68.81
CA VAL A 506 18.00 -72.41 -69.43
C VAL A 506 18.66 -73.76 -69.67
N THR A 507 18.27 -74.81 -68.93
CA THR A 507 18.99 -76.11 -68.87
C THR A 507 18.04 -77.31 -68.93
N VAL A 508 18.03 -78.09 -70.01
CA VAL A 508 16.95 -79.09 -70.24
C VAL A 508 17.29 -80.49 -69.64
N VAL A 509 16.90 -80.83 -68.39
CA VAL A 509 17.35 -82.03 -67.57
C VAL A 509 16.50 -82.33 -66.29
N TYR A 510 16.91 -83.28 -65.41
CA TYR A 510 16.28 -83.73 -64.11
C TYR A 510 17.20 -83.53 -62.83
N ALA A 511 16.71 -83.51 -61.56
CA ALA A 511 17.39 -82.90 -60.36
C ALA A 511 17.45 -83.69 -58.99
N ASN A 512 18.10 -83.14 -57.94
CA ASN A 512 18.23 -83.69 -56.53
C ASN A 512 18.62 -82.59 -55.46
N ALA A 513 19.17 -82.92 -54.25
CA ALA A 513 19.17 -82.05 -53.02
C ALA A 513 20.51 -81.88 -52.19
N GLU A 514 20.67 -80.79 -51.37
CA GLU A 514 21.96 -80.23 -50.86
C GLU A 514 21.99 -79.49 -49.45
N LEU A 515 23.11 -78.80 -49.12
CA LEU A 515 23.49 -78.13 -47.83
C LEU A 515 23.18 -76.60 -47.78
N PRO A 516 22.83 -75.99 -46.63
CA PRO A 516 22.67 -74.54 -46.50
C PRO A 516 23.99 -73.76 -46.48
N VAL A 517 23.99 -72.56 -47.06
CA VAL A 517 25.10 -71.58 -47.05
C VAL A 517 24.73 -70.37 -46.17
N ILE A 518 25.56 -70.02 -45.19
CA ILE A 518 25.42 -68.81 -44.38
C ILE A 518 26.04 -67.61 -45.12
N THR A 519 25.24 -66.57 -45.36
CA THR A 519 25.65 -65.33 -46.04
C THR A 519 25.87 -64.16 -45.10
N THR A 520 25.22 -64.12 -43.94
CA THR A 520 25.39 -63.06 -42.93
C THR A 520 25.49 -63.67 -41.54
N GLN A 521 26.55 -63.34 -40.82
CA GLN A 521 26.77 -63.70 -39.40
C GLN A 521 26.14 -62.64 -38.48
N PRO A 522 25.73 -62.99 -37.24
CA PRO A 522 25.41 -61.98 -36.24
C PRO A 522 26.68 -61.23 -35.80
N ALA A 523 26.53 -60.00 -35.29
CA ALA A 523 27.64 -59.13 -34.91
C ALA A 523 27.47 -58.54 -33.50
N ASP A 524 28.59 -58.27 -32.82
CA ASP A 524 28.65 -57.75 -31.46
C ASP A 524 27.98 -56.36 -31.33
N VAL A 525 27.37 -56.08 -30.17
CA VAL A 525 26.66 -54.82 -29.89
C VAL A 525 26.77 -54.41 -28.42
N SER A 526 26.79 -53.10 -28.15
CA SER A 526 26.71 -52.53 -26.79
C SER A 526 25.38 -51.83 -26.53
N ALA A 527 24.93 -51.82 -25.28
CA ALA A 527 23.66 -51.23 -24.84
C ALA A 527 23.79 -50.45 -23.51
N VAL A 528 23.00 -49.39 -23.36
CA VAL A 528 22.74 -48.74 -22.07
C VAL A 528 21.32 -49.11 -21.66
N ILE A 529 21.14 -49.66 -20.45
CA ILE A 529 19.82 -50.19 -20.04
C ILE A 529 18.84 -49.09 -19.60
N PRO A 530 17.53 -49.20 -19.92
CA PRO A 530 16.89 -50.25 -20.71
C PRO A 530 17.00 -50.02 -22.23
N ALA A 531 17.26 -51.08 -23.01
CA ALA A 531 17.35 -51.02 -24.46
C ALA A 531 16.82 -52.29 -25.16
N VAL A 532 16.60 -52.21 -26.47
CA VAL A 532 16.25 -53.36 -27.33
C VAL A 532 17.31 -53.51 -28.42
N LYS A 533 17.77 -54.74 -28.66
CA LYS A 533 18.78 -55.07 -29.69
C LYS A 533 18.28 -56.23 -30.56
N VAL A 534 18.78 -56.30 -31.80
CA VAL A 534 18.38 -57.32 -32.78
C VAL A 534 19.62 -57.95 -33.39
N PHE A 535 19.70 -59.27 -33.33
CA PHE A 535 20.70 -60.08 -34.05
C PHE A 535 20.03 -60.71 -35.28
N GLN A 536 20.79 -60.94 -36.35
CA GLN A 536 20.26 -61.52 -37.58
C GLN A 536 21.28 -62.41 -38.30
N VAL A 537 20.77 -63.42 -39.00
CA VAL A 537 21.52 -64.38 -39.79
C VAL A 537 20.91 -64.47 -41.19
N GLY A 538 21.77 -64.41 -42.21
CA GLY A 538 21.39 -64.66 -43.59
C GLY A 538 21.82 -66.06 -44.00
N ALA A 539 20.93 -66.82 -44.61
CA ALA A 539 21.25 -68.12 -45.18
C ALA A 539 20.35 -68.45 -46.39
N TYR A 540 20.84 -69.28 -47.30
CA TYR A 540 20.06 -69.84 -48.41
C TYR A 540 20.47 -71.30 -48.67
N SER A 541 19.62 -72.06 -49.37
CA SER A 541 19.99 -73.35 -49.95
C SER A 541 20.16 -73.19 -51.46
N GLU A 542 21.03 -73.99 -52.07
CA GLU A 542 21.23 -74.01 -53.54
C GLU A 542 20.25 -74.95 -54.27
N ASP A 543 19.46 -75.72 -53.51
CA ASP A 543 18.37 -76.57 -53.98
C ASP A 543 16.98 -75.99 -53.62
N ASP A 544 15.90 -76.63 -54.12
CA ASP A 544 14.51 -76.31 -53.78
C ASP A 544 14.11 -76.65 -52.31
N GLY A 545 15.09 -76.74 -51.42
CA GLY A 545 14.92 -77.15 -50.04
C GLY A 545 14.46 -76.02 -49.12
N THR A 546 13.66 -76.38 -48.12
CA THR A 546 13.13 -75.44 -47.13
C THR A 546 14.11 -75.29 -45.97
N LEU A 547 14.56 -74.05 -45.73
CA LEU A 547 15.39 -73.70 -44.58
C LEU A 547 14.57 -73.52 -43.28
N THR A 548 15.18 -73.90 -42.16
CA THR A 548 14.70 -73.67 -40.78
C THR A 548 15.85 -73.16 -39.91
N TYR A 549 15.56 -72.30 -38.94
CA TYR A 549 16.54 -71.63 -38.07
C TYR A 549 16.27 -71.98 -36.59
N GLN A 550 17.27 -71.84 -35.71
CA GLN A 550 17.12 -71.94 -34.26
C GLN A 550 18.24 -71.15 -33.56
N TRP A 551 17.87 -70.19 -32.71
CA TRP A 551 18.83 -69.39 -31.92
C TRP A 551 19.18 -70.01 -30.56
N TYR A 552 20.35 -69.64 -30.06
CA TYR A 552 20.96 -70.09 -28.82
C TYR A 552 21.62 -68.91 -28.10
N SER A 553 21.53 -68.88 -26.77
CA SER A 553 22.28 -67.96 -25.89
C SER A 553 23.38 -68.71 -25.14
N ILE A 554 24.53 -68.07 -24.92
CA ILE A 554 25.71 -68.68 -24.29
C ILE A 554 26.45 -67.67 -23.38
N ALA A 555 26.96 -68.12 -22.24
CA ALA A 555 27.84 -67.31 -21.38
C ALA A 555 29.30 -67.28 -21.91
N GLU A 556 30.14 -66.37 -21.41
CA GLU A 556 31.55 -66.26 -21.86
C GLU A 556 32.42 -67.49 -21.55
N ASP A 557 32.03 -68.30 -20.56
CA ASP A 557 32.75 -69.48 -20.07
C ASP A 557 32.13 -70.82 -20.51
N GLU A 558 31.04 -70.82 -21.29
CA GLU A 558 30.36 -72.01 -21.79
C GLU A 558 30.79 -72.39 -23.23
N SER A 559 30.79 -73.68 -23.55
CA SER A 559 31.15 -74.21 -24.89
C SER A 559 29.95 -74.56 -25.78
N GLU A 560 28.77 -74.79 -25.18
CA GLU A 560 27.50 -75.04 -25.86
C GLU A 560 26.45 -74.07 -25.32
N GLY A 561 25.70 -73.42 -26.21
CA GLY A 561 24.63 -72.50 -25.81
C GLY A 561 23.33 -73.22 -25.51
N THR A 562 22.48 -72.60 -24.71
CA THR A 562 21.11 -73.04 -24.46
C THR A 562 20.20 -72.54 -25.58
N ALA A 563 19.36 -73.43 -26.14
CA ALA A 563 18.41 -73.07 -27.18
C ALA A 563 17.37 -72.07 -26.65
N ILE A 564 17.17 -70.96 -27.37
CA ILE A 564 16.13 -69.98 -27.02
C ILE A 564 14.82 -70.48 -27.61
N VAL A 565 13.87 -70.81 -26.74
CA VAL A 565 12.58 -71.41 -27.13
C VAL A 565 11.82 -70.48 -28.09
N ASP A 566 11.24 -71.07 -29.14
CA ASP A 566 10.47 -70.41 -30.21
C ASP A 566 11.20 -69.37 -31.08
N GLU A 567 12.49 -69.09 -30.84
CA GLU A 567 13.32 -68.22 -31.68
C GLU A 567 13.88 -68.99 -32.90
N ILE A 568 12.96 -69.34 -33.81
CA ILE A 568 13.20 -70.15 -35.01
C ILE A 568 13.28 -69.34 -36.32
N ASN A 569 13.47 -68.02 -36.20
CA ASN A 569 13.53 -67.09 -37.32
C ASN A 569 14.98 -66.70 -37.67
N SER A 570 15.19 -66.08 -38.83
CA SER A 570 16.49 -65.51 -39.22
C SER A 570 16.91 -64.28 -38.40
N LYS A 571 16.09 -63.83 -37.44
CA LYS A 571 16.38 -62.73 -36.51
C LYS A 571 15.97 -63.10 -35.09
N LEU A 572 16.71 -62.57 -34.11
CA LEU A 572 16.48 -62.67 -32.67
C LEU A 572 16.38 -61.26 -32.08
N ILE A 573 15.37 -61.00 -31.25
CA ILE A 573 15.17 -59.70 -30.58
C ILE A 573 15.42 -59.85 -29.07
N VAL A 574 16.37 -59.10 -28.53
CA VAL A 574 16.77 -59.16 -27.11
C VAL A 574 16.37 -57.86 -26.40
N ASN A 575 15.60 -57.98 -25.32
CA ASN A 575 15.27 -56.88 -24.41
C ASN A 575 16.32 -56.81 -23.29
N VAL A 576 17.17 -55.79 -23.32
CA VAL A 576 18.28 -55.62 -22.38
C VAL A 576 17.80 -54.87 -21.14
N ARG A 577 17.74 -55.55 -20.00
CA ARG A 577 17.19 -55.04 -18.73
C ARG A 577 18.12 -55.22 -17.52
N GLU A 578 19.16 -56.02 -17.66
CA GLU A 578 20.12 -56.36 -16.60
C GLU A 578 21.54 -56.11 -17.11
N LEU A 579 22.49 -55.90 -16.20
CA LEU A 579 23.91 -55.74 -16.52
C LEU A 579 24.54 -57.09 -16.84
N GLY A 580 25.52 -57.10 -17.75
CA GLY A 580 26.31 -58.28 -18.07
C GLY A 580 26.61 -58.41 -19.55
N LYS A 581 27.36 -59.47 -19.88
CA LYS A 581 27.75 -59.79 -21.25
C LYS A 581 27.27 -61.18 -21.63
N THR A 582 26.56 -61.29 -22.76
CA THR A 582 25.89 -62.53 -23.20
C THR A 582 26.09 -62.75 -24.69
N GLY A 583 26.41 -63.98 -25.09
CA GLY A 583 26.65 -64.37 -26.48
C GLY A 583 25.40 -65.00 -27.13
N TYR A 584 25.24 -64.82 -28.44
CA TYR A 584 24.13 -65.36 -29.23
C TYR A 584 24.59 -65.94 -30.58
N TYR A 585 24.09 -67.12 -30.95
CA TYR A 585 24.34 -67.74 -32.27
C TYR A 585 23.11 -68.51 -32.79
N CYS A 586 23.12 -68.88 -34.08
CA CYS A 586 22.03 -69.60 -34.74
C CYS A 586 22.51 -70.92 -35.40
N VAL A 587 21.58 -71.85 -35.64
CA VAL A 587 21.78 -73.07 -36.44
C VAL A 587 20.72 -73.13 -37.53
N VAL A 588 21.12 -73.44 -38.77
CA VAL A 588 20.25 -73.43 -39.97
C VAL A 588 20.22 -74.80 -40.63
N THR A 589 19.05 -75.29 -41.05
CA THR A 589 18.83 -76.64 -41.62
C THR A 589 17.96 -76.62 -42.87
N ASN A 590 18.41 -77.25 -43.95
CA ASN A 590 17.72 -77.44 -45.23
C ASN A 590 16.93 -78.77 -45.30
N THR A 591 15.86 -78.84 -46.12
CA THR A 591 15.01 -80.03 -46.32
C THR A 591 14.31 -80.06 -47.70
N ILE A 592 14.52 -81.12 -48.52
CA ILE A 592 13.75 -81.38 -49.76
C ILE A 592 12.80 -82.58 -49.64
N SER A 593 11.61 -82.48 -50.23
CA SER A 593 10.63 -83.58 -50.44
C SER A 593 10.82 -84.31 -51.78
N ASP A 594 10.49 -85.60 -51.83
CA ASP A 594 10.67 -86.50 -52.98
C ASP A 594 10.14 -85.93 -54.31
N ASN A 595 10.98 -85.98 -55.34
CA ASN A 595 10.77 -85.37 -56.66
C ASN A 595 10.41 -86.39 -57.77
N GLY A 596 10.04 -87.62 -57.39
CA GLY A 596 9.57 -88.66 -58.31
C GLY A 596 10.62 -89.70 -58.70
N ASP A 597 11.83 -89.64 -58.12
CA ASP A 597 12.82 -90.72 -58.23
C ASP A 597 12.57 -91.89 -57.26
N GLY A 598 11.71 -91.68 -56.26
CA GLY A 598 11.25 -92.70 -55.30
C GLY A 598 12.13 -92.88 -54.07
N SER A 599 12.98 -91.90 -53.72
CA SER A 599 13.98 -92.02 -52.66
C SER A 599 13.71 -91.25 -51.35
N GLY A 600 12.62 -90.50 -51.22
CA GLY A 600 12.18 -89.84 -49.98
C GLY A 600 12.95 -88.59 -49.53
N THR A 601 12.42 -87.91 -48.50
CA THR A 601 12.88 -86.61 -47.97
C THR A 601 14.35 -86.60 -47.50
N LYS A 602 15.11 -85.55 -47.87
CA LYS A 602 16.55 -85.36 -47.50
C LYS A 602 16.75 -84.08 -46.67
N ARG A 603 17.80 -83.98 -45.83
CA ARG A 603 18.13 -82.82 -44.97
C ARG A 603 19.63 -82.60 -44.73
N ALA A 604 20.06 -81.37 -44.46
CA ALA A 604 21.44 -81.02 -44.07
C ALA A 604 21.53 -79.65 -43.32
N SER A 605 22.56 -79.40 -42.48
CA SER A 605 22.57 -78.27 -41.51
C SER A 605 23.95 -77.60 -41.27
N VAL A 606 23.97 -76.34 -40.78
CA VAL A 606 25.17 -75.54 -40.46
C VAL A 606 24.96 -74.56 -39.27
N ARG A 607 26.00 -74.25 -38.48
CA ARG A 607 25.99 -73.32 -37.31
C ARG A 607 26.69 -71.99 -37.64
N THR A 608 26.21 -70.87 -37.08
CA THR A 608 26.81 -69.53 -37.24
C THR A 608 27.87 -69.21 -36.18
N GLN A 609 28.58 -68.09 -36.39
CA GLN A 609 29.41 -67.46 -35.36
C GLN A 609 28.56 -66.93 -34.20
N THR A 610 29.21 -66.66 -33.07
CA THR A 610 28.59 -66.11 -31.84
C THR A 610 28.85 -64.61 -31.77
N ALA A 611 27.81 -63.83 -31.46
CA ALA A 611 27.87 -62.38 -31.30
C ALA A 611 27.57 -61.98 -29.85
N TRP A 612 28.33 -61.03 -29.30
CA TRP A 612 28.26 -60.60 -27.90
C TRP A 612 27.45 -59.32 -27.72
N LEU A 613 26.55 -59.34 -26.75
CA LEU A 613 25.88 -58.16 -26.19
C LEU A 613 26.60 -57.74 -24.90
N ASP A 614 26.96 -56.47 -24.75
CA ASP A 614 27.53 -55.89 -23.53
C ASP A 614 26.68 -54.70 -23.01
N ALA A 615 26.38 -54.65 -21.71
CA ALA A 615 25.35 -53.77 -21.13
C ALA A 615 25.82 -52.98 -19.89
N VAL A 616 25.67 -51.65 -19.92
CA VAL A 616 26.16 -50.71 -18.88
C VAL A 616 25.13 -49.66 -18.41
N TYR A 617 25.41 -49.00 -17.27
CA TYR A 617 24.61 -47.89 -16.70
C TYR A 617 25.13 -46.50 -17.11
N LEU A 618 24.24 -45.50 -17.03
CA LEU A 618 24.54 -44.06 -17.08
C LEU A 618 25.12 -43.59 -15.72
N LYS A 619 26.41 -43.21 -15.65
CA LYS A 619 27.11 -42.79 -14.41
C LYS A 619 27.65 -41.34 -14.50
N ASP A 620 26.80 -40.31 -14.50
CA ASP A 620 27.28 -38.91 -14.66
C ASP A 620 26.47 -37.77 -13.97
N VAL A 621 25.73 -38.01 -12.88
CA VAL A 621 25.11 -36.92 -12.09
C VAL A 621 25.16 -37.22 -10.58
N ILE A 622 25.61 -36.26 -9.76
CA ILE A 622 25.37 -36.29 -8.29
C ILE A 622 24.10 -35.53 -7.95
N SER A 623 23.42 -35.89 -6.87
CA SER A 623 22.24 -35.17 -6.42
C SER A 623 22.55 -33.70 -6.04
N ALA A 624 21.68 -32.79 -6.48
CA ALA A 624 21.66 -31.42 -5.98
C ALA A 624 21.36 -31.41 -4.46
N PRO A 625 21.93 -30.47 -3.69
CA PRO A 625 21.61 -30.36 -2.28
C PRO A 625 20.16 -29.91 -2.09
N VAL A 626 19.52 -30.33 -0.99
CA VAL A 626 18.15 -29.94 -0.64
C VAL A 626 18.19 -28.98 0.54
N PHE A 627 17.53 -27.83 0.43
CA PHE A 627 17.34 -26.92 1.56
C PHE A 627 16.42 -27.56 2.61
N THR A 628 16.97 -27.84 3.78
CA THR A 628 16.22 -28.26 4.96
C THR A 628 15.65 -27.07 5.73
N GLU A 629 16.25 -25.89 5.59
CA GLU A 629 15.75 -24.63 6.13
C GLU A 629 15.89 -23.53 5.07
N GLN A 630 14.79 -22.85 4.74
CA GLN A 630 14.76 -21.68 3.86
C GLN A 630 14.98 -20.39 4.67
N PRO A 631 15.47 -19.30 4.06
CA PRO A 631 15.49 -18.01 4.73
C PRO A 631 14.06 -17.50 4.99
N PRO A 632 13.81 -16.74 6.07
CA PRO A 632 12.49 -16.16 6.32
C PRO A 632 12.11 -15.24 5.16
N LYS A 633 10.89 -15.39 4.61
CA LYS A 633 10.46 -14.72 3.36
C LYS A 633 10.60 -13.19 3.40
N LEU A 634 10.39 -12.58 4.56
CA LEU A 634 10.47 -11.14 4.78
C LEU A 634 11.06 -10.85 6.15
N ASN A 635 12.02 -9.93 6.20
CA ASN A 635 12.62 -9.43 7.42
C ASN A 635 12.66 -7.89 7.38
N VAL A 636 12.53 -7.24 8.53
CA VAL A 636 12.72 -5.79 8.66
C VAL A 636 14.05 -5.52 9.32
N ALA A 637 14.85 -4.64 8.71
CA ALA A 637 16.13 -4.18 9.22
C ALA A 637 15.97 -2.82 9.92
N PRO A 638 16.44 -2.66 11.17
CA PRO A 638 16.46 -1.36 11.85
C PRO A 638 17.40 -0.36 11.16
N TYR A 639 17.17 0.95 11.38
CA TYR A 639 18.01 2.01 10.83
C TYR A 639 19.51 1.79 11.12
N ASN A 640 20.33 1.83 10.06
CA ASN A 640 21.79 1.70 10.09
C ASN A 640 22.32 0.42 10.77
N GLN A 641 21.52 -0.65 10.74
CA GLN A 641 21.84 -1.95 11.31
C GLN A 641 21.79 -3.05 10.23
N SER A 642 22.65 -4.04 10.39
CA SER A 642 22.65 -5.27 9.58
C SER A 642 21.80 -6.31 10.29
N ILE A 643 21.00 -7.06 9.53
CA ILE A 643 20.34 -8.27 10.04
C ILE A 643 21.07 -9.52 9.55
N LYS A 644 20.81 -10.66 10.18
CA LYS A 644 21.29 -11.97 9.73
C LYS A 644 20.15 -12.73 9.08
N ILE A 645 20.37 -13.18 7.85
CA ILE A 645 19.50 -14.13 7.15
C ILE A 645 20.29 -15.42 6.93
N SER A 646 19.63 -16.57 7.03
CA SER A 646 20.28 -17.88 6.98
C SER A 646 19.41 -18.92 6.29
N CYS A 647 20.07 -19.94 5.74
CA CYS A 647 19.44 -21.10 5.12
C CYS A 647 20.33 -22.31 5.39
N THR A 648 19.77 -23.52 5.37
CA THR A 648 20.51 -24.76 5.62
C THR A 648 20.20 -25.74 4.51
N ALA A 649 21.21 -26.30 3.87
CA ALA A 649 21.08 -27.31 2.83
C ALA A 649 21.95 -28.55 3.12
N GLN A 650 21.44 -29.71 2.72
CA GLN A 650 22.07 -31.02 2.94
C GLN A 650 22.14 -31.81 1.63
N ALA A 651 23.13 -32.70 1.52
CA ALA A 651 23.27 -33.64 0.42
C ALA A 651 23.52 -35.06 0.99
N ALA A 652 23.10 -36.09 0.26
CA ALA A 652 23.30 -37.49 0.67
C ALA A 652 24.77 -37.93 0.60
N GLU A 653 25.54 -37.32 -0.30
CA GLU A 653 26.96 -37.55 -0.54
C GLU A 653 27.62 -36.23 -0.97
N GLY A 654 28.92 -36.08 -0.73
CA GLY A 654 29.68 -34.86 -1.03
C GLY A 654 29.68 -33.85 0.11
N SER A 655 29.98 -32.60 -0.22
CA SER A 655 30.09 -31.47 0.72
C SER A 655 29.35 -30.24 0.18
N VAL A 656 28.57 -29.58 1.03
CA VAL A 656 27.75 -28.42 0.63
C VAL A 656 28.51 -27.11 0.91
N SER A 657 28.62 -26.30 -0.11
CA SER A 657 29.12 -24.92 -0.06
C SER A 657 27.99 -23.93 -0.39
N TYR A 658 28.11 -22.67 0.04
CA TYR A 658 27.06 -21.67 -0.11
C TYR A 658 27.59 -20.43 -0.85
N ARG A 659 26.71 -19.73 -1.57
CA ARG A 659 26.98 -18.39 -2.10
C ARG A 659 25.71 -17.55 -2.14
N TRP A 660 25.75 -16.36 -1.53
CA TRP A 660 24.62 -15.43 -1.59
C TRP A 660 24.68 -14.47 -2.77
N TYR A 661 23.50 -14.11 -3.26
CA TYR A 661 23.25 -13.19 -4.37
C TYR A 661 22.24 -12.13 -3.92
N GLN A 662 22.39 -10.91 -4.42
CA GLN A 662 21.43 -9.81 -4.28
C GLN A 662 20.72 -9.60 -5.62
N SER A 663 19.40 -9.56 -5.59
CA SER A 663 18.53 -9.33 -6.74
C SER A 663 17.99 -7.89 -6.72
N THR A 664 17.77 -7.31 -7.90
CA THR A 664 17.19 -5.96 -8.06
C THR A 664 15.67 -5.98 -8.25
N ASP A 665 15.10 -7.11 -8.68
CA ASP A 665 13.70 -7.27 -9.09
C ASP A 665 12.91 -8.30 -8.25
N GLY A 666 13.57 -8.96 -7.29
CA GLY A 666 12.98 -10.05 -6.52
C GLY A 666 13.01 -11.41 -7.23
N THR A 667 13.64 -11.51 -8.39
CA THR A 667 13.84 -12.77 -9.11
C THR A 667 15.30 -13.23 -9.06
N THR A 668 15.53 -14.52 -9.35
CA THR A 668 16.88 -15.07 -9.45
C THR A 668 17.61 -14.65 -10.74
N ALA A 669 16.93 -14.01 -11.71
CA ALA A 669 17.50 -13.66 -13.01
C ALA A 669 18.45 -12.45 -12.94
N THR A 670 18.25 -11.54 -11.99
CA THR A 670 19.06 -10.31 -11.81
C THR A 670 20.17 -10.46 -10.74
N GLY A 671 20.36 -11.66 -10.20
CA GLY A 671 21.20 -11.88 -9.02
C GLY A 671 22.69 -11.59 -9.22
N ILE A 672 23.21 -10.59 -8.50
CA ILE A 672 24.64 -10.29 -8.42
C ILE A 672 25.23 -10.93 -7.16
N ALA A 673 26.32 -11.68 -7.30
CA ALA A 673 26.93 -12.41 -6.18
C ALA A 673 27.47 -11.46 -5.10
N VAL A 674 26.97 -11.58 -3.87
CA VAL A 674 27.45 -10.78 -2.72
C VAL A 674 28.89 -11.17 -2.39
N SER A 675 29.76 -10.17 -2.22
CA SER A 675 31.18 -10.40 -1.97
C SER A 675 31.41 -11.11 -0.63
N ASN A 676 32.29 -12.13 -0.63
CA ASN A 676 32.68 -12.96 0.53
C ASN A 676 31.55 -13.70 1.27
N ALA A 677 30.29 -13.63 0.81
CA ALA A 677 29.15 -14.30 1.43
C ALA A 677 29.08 -15.79 1.04
N THR A 678 30.01 -16.60 1.56
CA THR A 678 30.21 -18.02 1.22
C THR A 678 29.70 -19.01 2.26
N THR A 679 28.99 -18.52 3.27
CA THR A 679 28.43 -19.31 4.39
C THR A 679 26.90 -19.42 4.30
N ALA A 680 26.35 -20.41 5.01
CA ALA A 680 24.92 -20.64 5.17
C ALA A 680 24.15 -19.42 5.75
N THR A 681 24.86 -18.48 6.39
CA THR A 681 24.35 -17.19 6.88
C THR A 681 24.95 -16.02 6.08
N LEU A 682 24.15 -14.99 5.82
CA LEU A 682 24.55 -13.67 5.32
C LEU A 682 24.20 -12.62 6.38
N SER A 683 25.16 -11.76 6.73
CA SER A 683 24.89 -10.48 7.40
C SER A 683 24.68 -9.42 6.33
N THR A 684 23.51 -8.78 6.30
CA THR A 684 23.16 -7.81 5.26
C THR A 684 24.04 -6.56 5.34
N PRO A 685 24.08 -5.74 4.27
CA PRO A 685 24.45 -4.33 4.40
C PRO A 685 23.62 -3.62 5.48
N LYS A 686 24.12 -2.46 5.92
CA LYS A 686 23.36 -1.53 6.76
C LYS A 686 22.54 -0.62 5.85
N TYR A 687 21.27 -0.41 6.20
CA TYR A 687 20.36 0.38 5.38
C TYR A 687 20.06 1.74 6.03
N THR A 688 20.14 2.81 5.24
CA THR A 688 19.83 4.19 5.65
C THR A 688 18.76 4.84 4.79
N GLU A 689 18.45 4.27 3.63
CA GLU A 689 17.43 4.71 2.68
C GLU A 689 16.27 3.72 2.67
N LYS A 690 15.03 4.22 2.67
CA LYS A 690 13.85 3.35 2.72
C LYS A 690 13.77 2.47 1.46
N GLY A 691 13.57 1.17 1.61
CA GLY A 691 13.48 0.25 0.48
C GLY A 691 13.32 -1.21 0.86
N ILE A 692 13.08 -2.05 -0.15
CA ILE A 692 13.01 -3.51 -0.05
C ILE A 692 14.13 -4.08 -0.93
N TYR A 693 14.97 -4.93 -0.33
CA TYR A 693 16.16 -5.51 -0.93
C TYR A 693 16.02 -7.03 -0.98
N TYR A 694 16.34 -7.65 -2.11
CA TYR A 694 16.09 -9.07 -2.33
C TYR A 694 17.38 -9.88 -2.31
N TYR A 695 17.40 -11.02 -1.61
CA TYR A 695 18.55 -11.92 -1.55
C TYR A 695 18.12 -13.37 -1.76
N TYR A 696 19.03 -14.19 -2.28
CA TYR A 696 18.88 -15.64 -2.30
C TYR A 696 20.23 -16.33 -2.15
N CYS A 697 20.23 -17.60 -1.75
CA CYS A 697 21.43 -18.40 -1.62
C CYS A 697 21.46 -19.53 -2.67
N VAL A 698 22.61 -19.75 -3.27
CA VAL A 698 22.90 -20.95 -4.05
C VAL A 698 23.72 -21.89 -3.18
N ALA A 699 23.19 -23.09 -2.93
CA ALA A 699 23.91 -24.18 -2.30
C ALA A 699 24.47 -25.10 -3.38
N THR A 700 25.77 -25.39 -3.33
CA THR A 700 26.46 -26.26 -4.29
C THR A 700 27.03 -27.46 -3.55
N ASN A 701 26.53 -28.64 -3.88
CA ASN A 701 27.12 -29.92 -3.48
C ASN A 701 28.34 -30.19 -4.37
N VAL A 702 29.46 -30.61 -3.76
CA VAL A 702 30.70 -31.00 -4.43
C VAL A 702 31.18 -32.34 -3.89
N LEU A 703 31.38 -33.30 -4.78
CA LEU A 703 31.99 -34.60 -4.51
C LEU A 703 33.28 -34.72 -5.31
N THR A 704 34.40 -34.99 -4.63
CA THR A 704 35.67 -35.35 -5.26
C THR A 704 35.81 -36.88 -5.23
N GLU A 705 35.83 -37.54 -6.39
CA GLU A 705 36.06 -38.98 -6.47
C GLU A 705 37.57 -39.30 -6.30
N SER A 706 37.90 -40.58 -6.09
CA SER A 706 39.27 -41.05 -5.83
C SER A 706 40.25 -40.88 -7.00
N ASP A 707 39.76 -40.47 -8.16
CA ASP A 707 40.51 -40.17 -9.38
C ASP A 707 40.73 -38.65 -9.61
N GLU A 708 40.48 -37.85 -8.58
CA GLU A 708 40.49 -36.37 -8.59
C GLU A 708 39.40 -35.72 -9.47
N SER A 709 38.46 -36.49 -10.05
CA SER A 709 37.31 -35.92 -10.74
C SER A 709 36.36 -35.20 -9.77
N ILE A 710 35.88 -34.02 -10.17
CA ILE A 710 34.96 -33.20 -9.39
C ILE A 710 33.58 -33.27 -10.02
N LYS A 711 32.60 -33.73 -9.24
CA LYS A 711 31.18 -33.63 -9.58
C LYS A 711 30.54 -32.54 -8.75
N SER A 712 29.67 -31.75 -9.36
CA SER A 712 28.93 -30.71 -8.67
C SER A 712 27.47 -30.64 -9.14
N ALA A 713 26.60 -30.23 -8.22
CA ALA A 713 25.19 -29.94 -8.48
C ALA A 713 24.74 -28.83 -7.52
N CYS A 714 23.85 -27.95 -7.97
CA CYS A 714 23.40 -26.81 -7.16
C CYS A 714 21.88 -26.77 -7.00
N ALA A 715 21.45 -26.09 -5.93
CA ALA A 715 20.07 -25.70 -5.67
C ALA A 715 20.02 -24.24 -5.24
N ILE A 716 18.86 -23.61 -5.40
CA ILE A 716 18.63 -22.21 -5.06
C ILE A 716 17.59 -22.14 -3.94
N SER A 717 17.82 -21.28 -2.94
CA SER A 717 16.85 -21.00 -1.87
C SER A 717 15.65 -20.23 -2.38
N ASP A 718 14.62 -20.12 -1.56
CA ASP A 718 13.60 -19.08 -1.74
C ASP A 718 14.27 -17.69 -1.72
N VAL A 719 13.68 -16.73 -2.44
CA VAL A 719 14.08 -15.31 -2.38
C VAL A 719 13.54 -14.71 -1.08
N VAL A 720 14.42 -14.11 -0.30
CA VAL A 720 14.10 -13.38 0.93
C VAL A 720 14.12 -11.87 0.67
N SER A 721 13.06 -11.20 1.11
CA SER A 721 12.98 -9.75 1.18
C SER A 721 13.55 -9.25 2.50
N VAL A 722 14.37 -8.18 2.43
CA VAL A 722 14.86 -7.43 3.58
C VAL A 722 14.46 -5.98 3.38
N ALA A 723 13.62 -5.45 4.26
CA ALA A 723 13.12 -4.10 4.15
C ALA A 723 13.71 -3.18 5.23
N TYR A 724 14.11 -1.97 4.87
CA TYR A 724 14.19 -0.87 5.83
C TYR A 724 13.06 0.10 5.52
N THR A 725 12.09 0.17 6.43
CA THR A 725 10.84 0.92 6.25
C THR A 725 10.96 2.39 6.64
N GLY A 726 11.96 2.71 7.49
CA GLY A 726 12.08 3.99 8.19
C GLY A 726 11.22 4.12 9.45
N LEU A 727 10.50 3.08 9.86
CA LEU A 727 9.77 3.02 11.13
C LEU A 727 10.63 2.38 12.24
N PRO A 728 10.36 2.68 13.52
CA PRO A 728 10.88 1.89 14.63
C PRO A 728 10.34 0.46 14.59
N THR A 729 11.17 -0.51 14.96
CA THR A 729 10.78 -1.91 15.08
C THR A 729 10.55 -2.27 16.56
N VAL A 730 9.37 -2.79 16.85
CA VAL A 730 8.96 -3.25 18.18
C VAL A 730 9.01 -4.78 18.20
N TYR A 731 9.80 -5.33 19.11
CA TYR A 731 9.90 -6.77 19.32
C TYR A 731 9.14 -7.13 20.59
N VAL A 732 8.31 -8.17 20.53
CA VAL A 732 7.77 -8.86 21.71
C VAL A 732 8.14 -10.33 21.63
N ASN A 733 8.73 -10.86 22.70
CA ASN A 733 9.09 -12.26 22.82
C ASN A 733 8.36 -12.87 24.01
N THR A 734 7.63 -13.97 23.80
CA THR A 734 7.00 -14.75 24.87
C THR A 734 7.93 -15.87 25.35
N PRO A 735 7.76 -16.39 26.57
CA PRO A 735 8.39 -17.65 26.97
C PRO A 735 8.11 -18.76 25.94
N ASP A 736 9.15 -19.53 25.60
CA ASP A 736 9.11 -20.65 24.66
C ASP A 736 8.45 -20.36 23.30
N SER A 737 8.43 -19.09 22.87
CA SER A 737 7.77 -18.63 21.63
C SER A 737 6.28 -19.01 21.49
N VAL A 738 5.56 -19.15 22.61
CA VAL A 738 4.12 -19.44 22.66
C VAL A 738 3.28 -18.46 21.83
N GLU A 739 2.37 -18.98 21.01
CA GLU A 739 1.42 -18.19 20.22
C GLU A 739 0.31 -17.56 21.10
N ILE A 740 -0.03 -16.30 20.81
CA ILE A 740 -1.11 -15.58 21.48
C ILE A 740 -2.47 -15.97 20.87
N THR A 741 -3.11 -16.97 21.46
CA THR A 741 -4.38 -17.54 20.98
C THR A 741 -5.62 -17.05 21.74
N SER A 742 -5.45 -16.25 22.80
CA SER A 742 -6.55 -15.71 23.61
C SER A 742 -6.53 -14.19 23.66
N LYS A 743 -7.73 -13.59 23.62
CA LYS A 743 -7.94 -12.18 23.92
C LYS A 743 -8.29 -11.88 25.38
N GLU A 744 -8.46 -12.90 26.23
CA GLU A 744 -8.77 -12.70 27.66
C GLU A 744 -7.58 -13.06 28.57
N VAL A 745 -6.88 -14.15 28.27
CA VAL A 745 -5.75 -14.64 29.07
C VAL A 745 -4.49 -13.87 28.71
N TRP A 746 -3.83 -13.29 29.72
CA TRP A 746 -2.52 -12.66 29.58
C TRP A 746 -1.41 -13.72 29.55
N THR A 747 -0.61 -13.72 28.48
CA THR A 747 0.67 -14.43 28.46
C THR A 747 1.68 -13.59 29.25
N GLU A 748 2.08 -14.08 30.42
CA GLU A 748 3.02 -13.43 31.33
C GLU A 748 4.48 -13.73 30.97
N ASN A 749 5.41 -13.03 31.65
CA ASN A 749 6.86 -13.19 31.49
C ASN A 749 7.40 -12.97 30.06
N ALA A 750 6.65 -12.25 29.22
CA ALA A 750 7.13 -11.80 27.93
C ALA A 750 8.09 -10.60 28.09
N THR A 751 8.91 -10.35 27.08
CA THR A 751 9.73 -9.13 26.97
C THR A 751 9.25 -8.26 25.82
N ILE A 752 9.49 -6.96 25.92
CA ILE A 752 9.34 -5.99 24.83
C ILE A 752 10.61 -5.15 24.71
N SER A 753 11.05 -4.90 23.48
CA SER A 753 12.13 -3.96 23.16
C SER A 753 11.76 -3.11 21.93
N LEU A 754 12.49 -2.00 21.74
CA LEU A 754 12.29 -1.09 20.61
C LEU A 754 13.64 -0.65 20.07
N THR A 755 13.86 -0.80 18.77
CA THR A 755 15.08 -0.39 18.07
C THR A 755 14.75 0.30 16.73
N GLY A 756 15.74 0.94 16.11
CA GLY A 756 15.59 1.59 14.81
C GLY A 756 14.88 2.95 14.81
N ALA A 757 14.47 3.48 15.97
CA ALA A 757 13.92 4.83 16.06
C ALA A 757 14.98 5.89 15.73
N LYS A 758 14.60 6.89 14.91
CA LYS A 758 15.45 8.04 14.55
C LYS A 758 15.91 8.84 15.77
N ASP A 759 15.01 9.08 16.73
CA ASP A 759 15.39 9.56 18.05
C ASP A 759 15.99 8.39 18.83
N ALA A 760 17.32 8.43 19.02
CA ALA A 760 18.07 7.39 19.71
C ALA A 760 17.51 7.11 21.12
N SER A 761 16.91 8.12 21.79
CA SER A 761 16.38 8.02 23.15
C SER A 761 15.08 7.22 23.27
N TRP A 762 14.42 6.91 22.15
CA TRP A 762 13.20 6.10 22.15
C TRP A 762 13.49 4.60 22.14
N ASN A 763 14.70 4.21 21.77
CA ASN A 763 15.12 2.81 21.74
C ASN A 763 15.39 2.30 23.17
N PHE A 764 15.01 1.06 23.44
CA PHE A 764 15.26 0.40 24.72
C PHE A 764 15.42 -1.10 24.56
N ASP A 765 16.37 -1.66 25.31
CA ASP A 765 16.58 -3.10 25.46
C ASP A 765 15.40 -3.77 26.18
N GLU A 766 15.38 -5.11 26.21
CA GLU A 766 14.26 -5.91 26.72
C GLU A 766 13.78 -5.51 28.13
N VAL A 767 12.50 -5.15 28.23
CA VAL A 767 11.79 -4.93 29.50
C VAL A 767 10.60 -5.88 29.65
N ALA A 768 10.29 -6.27 30.89
CA ALA A 768 9.21 -7.21 31.17
C ALA A 768 7.82 -6.65 30.83
N THR A 769 7.02 -7.46 30.15
CA THR A 769 5.62 -7.21 29.79
C THR A 769 4.77 -8.48 29.91
N SER A 770 3.45 -8.31 29.90
CA SER A 770 2.51 -9.35 29.51
C SER A 770 1.82 -8.93 28.22
N ILE A 771 1.38 -9.89 27.40
CA ILE A 771 0.68 -9.66 26.14
C ILE A 771 -0.59 -10.52 26.07
N ARG A 772 -1.66 -9.98 25.48
CA ARG A 772 -2.85 -10.75 25.06
C ARG A 772 -3.42 -10.21 23.76
N GLY A 773 -4.30 -10.97 23.12
CA GLY A 773 -5.16 -10.45 22.07
C GLY A 773 -6.09 -9.34 22.56
N ARG A 774 -6.60 -8.51 21.65
CA ARG A 774 -7.68 -7.54 21.94
C ARG A 774 -8.71 -7.48 20.81
N GLY A 775 -9.75 -6.68 21.04
CA GLY A 775 -10.78 -6.39 20.04
C GLY A 775 -11.89 -7.44 19.97
N ASN A 776 -12.95 -7.09 19.25
CA ASN A 776 -14.09 -7.96 19.02
C ASN A 776 -14.03 -8.54 17.59
N SER A 777 -14.66 -7.91 16.60
CA SER A 777 -14.55 -8.33 15.18
C SER A 777 -13.11 -8.34 14.64
N THR A 778 -12.24 -7.48 15.16
CA THR A 778 -10.82 -7.41 14.79
C THR A 778 -9.99 -8.58 15.31
N TRP A 779 -10.44 -9.27 16.37
CA TRP A 779 -9.79 -10.50 16.85
C TRP A 779 -10.01 -11.69 15.92
N GLU A 780 -11.08 -11.70 15.13
CA GLU A 780 -11.39 -12.78 14.18
C GLU A 780 -10.55 -12.69 12.88
N GLN A 781 -9.92 -11.55 12.62
CA GLN A 781 -9.14 -11.31 11.39
C GLN A 781 -7.82 -12.10 11.34
N PRO A 782 -7.24 -12.37 10.16
CA PRO A 782 -5.93 -13.03 10.05
C PRO A 782 -4.82 -12.32 10.83
N LYS A 783 -4.73 -10.99 10.73
CA LYS A 783 -3.75 -10.16 11.45
C LYS A 783 -4.35 -9.68 12.77
N LYS A 784 -3.87 -10.22 13.89
CA LYS A 784 -4.42 -9.98 15.24
C LYS A 784 -3.92 -8.68 15.87
N PRO A 785 -4.78 -7.87 16.51
CA PRO A 785 -4.35 -6.77 17.37
C PRO A 785 -4.08 -7.25 18.81
N TYR A 786 -3.19 -6.55 19.53
CA TYR A 786 -2.74 -6.95 20.87
C TYR A 786 -2.87 -5.84 21.92
N ALA A 787 -2.95 -6.24 23.19
CA ALA A 787 -2.80 -5.38 24.35
C ALA A 787 -1.57 -5.79 25.17
N LEU A 788 -0.88 -4.79 25.73
CA LEU A 788 0.38 -4.94 26.46
C LEU A 788 0.24 -4.40 27.90
N LYS A 789 0.88 -5.09 28.86
CA LYS A 789 0.93 -4.71 30.28
C LYS A 789 2.39 -4.78 30.75
N LEU A 790 3.10 -3.65 30.71
CA LEU A 790 4.48 -3.56 31.20
C LEU A 790 4.55 -3.77 32.71
N GLY A 791 5.63 -4.37 33.21
CA GLY A 791 5.87 -4.54 34.65
C GLY A 791 5.95 -3.20 35.41
N LYS A 792 6.53 -2.17 34.79
CA LYS A 792 6.72 -0.80 35.33
C LYS A 792 6.16 0.26 34.36
N LYS A 793 5.73 1.44 34.86
CA LYS A 793 5.36 2.56 33.98
C LYS A 793 6.62 3.01 33.21
N GLN A 794 6.55 3.12 31.89
CA GLN A 794 7.65 3.53 31.01
C GLN A 794 7.11 4.43 29.89
N LYS A 795 7.92 5.38 29.40
CA LYS A 795 7.60 6.17 28.19
C LYS A 795 7.90 5.33 26.96
N ILE A 796 7.11 5.46 25.89
CA ILE A 796 7.37 4.82 24.60
C ILE A 796 7.23 5.89 23.51
N MET A 797 8.25 6.06 22.66
CA MET A 797 8.24 6.99 21.51
C MET A 797 7.72 8.39 21.84
N GLY A 798 8.27 9.00 22.90
CA GLY A 798 7.86 10.32 23.41
C GLY A 798 6.56 10.35 24.22
N MET A 799 5.68 9.34 24.14
CA MET A 799 4.42 9.29 24.87
C MET A 799 4.63 9.17 26.40
N PRO A 800 3.72 9.72 27.23
CA PRO A 800 3.82 9.69 28.69
C PRO A 800 3.95 8.29 29.31
N LYS A 801 4.47 8.25 30.55
CA LYS A 801 4.83 7.00 31.23
C LYS A 801 3.57 6.18 31.58
N HIS A 802 3.44 4.96 31.07
CA HIS A 802 2.34 4.08 31.48
C HIS A 802 2.67 2.59 31.41
N LYS A 803 1.80 1.74 31.99
CA LYS A 803 1.92 0.26 31.91
C LYS A 803 1.10 -0.33 30.76
N ARG A 804 -0.04 0.28 30.40
CA ARG A 804 -1.00 -0.25 29.41
C ARG A 804 -0.78 0.39 28.04
N TRP A 805 -0.53 -0.43 27.03
CA TRP A 805 -0.33 -0.04 25.63
C TRP A 805 -1.11 -0.98 24.71
N VAL A 806 -1.36 -0.56 23.48
CA VAL A 806 -2.00 -1.40 22.46
C VAL A 806 -1.21 -1.41 21.15
N LEU A 807 -1.25 -2.54 20.46
CA LEU A 807 -0.80 -2.71 19.09
C LEU A 807 -2.05 -2.92 18.22
N ILE A 808 -2.45 -1.89 17.49
CA ILE A 808 -3.60 -1.95 16.59
C ILE A 808 -3.09 -2.38 15.20
N ALA A 809 -3.62 -3.49 14.70
CA ALA A 809 -3.23 -4.08 13.42
C ALA A 809 -3.68 -3.27 12.20
N ASN A 810 -4.71 -2.42 12.37
CA ASN A 810 -5.44 -1.70 11.32
C ASN A 810 -5.83 -2.60 10.12
N TYR A 811 -6.01 -3.91 10.33
CA TYR A 811 -6.19 -4.87 9.24
C TYR A 811 -7.36 -4.50 8.32
N LEU A 812 -8.53 -4.18 8.87
CA LEU A 812 -9.70 -3.79 8.06
C LEU A 812 -9.52 -2.44 7.33
N ASP A 813 -8.53 -1.63 7.72
CA ASP A 813 -8.21 -0.33 7.12
C ASP A 813 -6.97 -0.41 6.24
N ASN A 814 -7.16 -0.69 4.94
CA ASN A 814 -6.07 -0.73 3.96
C ASN A 814 -5.35 0.61 3.70
N SER A 815 -5.80 1.73 4.28
CA SER A 815 -5.01 2.97 4.32
C SER A 815 -4.11 3.06 5.57
N PHE A 816 -4.41 2.27 6.59
CA PHE A 816 -3.84 2.28 7.95
C PHE A 816 -4.00 3.60 8.72
N MET A 817 -4.65 4.62 8.15
CA MET A 817 -4.66 6.00 8.65
C MET A 817 -5.94 6.43 9.35
N ARG A 818 -7.06 5.68 9.28
CA ARG A 818 -8.37 6.17 9.75
C ARG A 818 -8.38 6.47 11.25
N ASN A 819 -7.80 5.60 12.07
CA ASN A 819 -7.61 5.83 13.51
C ASN A 819 -6.76 7.08 13.79
N GLU A 820 -5.60 7.21 13.13
CA GLU A 820 -4.68 8.33 13.33
C GLU A 820 -5.25 9.67 12.84
N MET A 821 -6.12 9.67 11.82
CA MET A 821 -6.88 10.85 11.39
C MET A 821 -7.91 11.30 12.42
N ALA A 822 -8.61 10.37 13.08
CA ALA A 822 -9.53 10.71 14.17
C ALA A 822 -8.79 11.28 15.39
N PHE A 823 -7.62 10.72 15.74
CA PHE A 823 -6.78 11.27 16.81
C PHE A 823 -6.19 12.64 16.43
N TYR A 824 -5.76 12.84 15.18
CA TYR A 824 -5.34 14.16 14.68
C TYR A 824 -6.46 15.20 14.82
N LEU A 825 -7.70 14.86 14.47
CA LEU A 825 -8.84 15.77 14.64
C LEU A 825 -9.12 16.04 16.13
N SER A 826 -9.04 15.02 16.99
CA SER A 826 -9.16 15.17 18.46
C SER A 826 -8.09 16.11 19.05
N GLU A 827 -6.85 16.05 18.54
CA GLU A 827 -5.77 16.97 18.91
C GLU A 827 -6.06 18.39 18.41
N THR A 828 -6.50 18.51 17.14
CA THR A 828 -6.83 19.78 16.48
C THR A 828 -8.00 20.51 17.17
N PHE A 829 -8.99 19.77 17.68
CA PHE A 829 -10.11 20.31 18.44
C PHE A 829 -9.82 20.47 19.93
N GLU A 830 -8.59 20.17 20.40
CA GLU A 830 -8.19 20.26 21.81
C GLU A 830 -9.21 19.58 22.75
N MET A 831 -9.45 18.29 22.53
CA MET A 831 -10.26 17.47 23.44
C MET A 831 -9.49 17.12 24.72
N ASP A 832 -10.19 17.03 25.86
CA ASP A 832 -9.64 16.76 27.21
C ASP A 832 -8.57 15.66 27.26
N TYR A 833 -8.71 14.62 26.44
CA TYR A 833 -7.66 13.64 26.18
C TYR A 833 -7.72 13.18 24.73
N THR A 834 -6.61 13.37 24.01
CA THR A 834 -6.37 12.74 22.72
C THR A 834 -5.44 11.54 22.88
N VAL A 835 -5.87 10.39 22.35
CA VAL A 835 -5.07 9.17 22.38
C VAL A 835 -3.88 9.30 21.44
N ARG A 836 -2.66 9.09 21.95
CA ARG A 836 -1.43 9.19 21.16
C ARG A 836 -0.96 7.80 20.71
N GLY A 837 -0.27 7.76 19.57
CA GLY A 837 0.43 6.59 19.06
C GLY A 837 1.39 6.93 17.93
N LYS A 838 2.05 5.89 17.40
CA LYS A 838 2.96 5.94 16.25
C LYS A 838 2.90 4.64 15.46
N PHE A 839 3.17 4.72 14.16
CA PHE A 839 3.38 3.55 13.32
C PHE A 839 4.70 2.85 13.66
N VAL A 840 4.68 1.52 13.70
CA VAL A 840 5.82 0.65 14.00
C VAL A 840 5.77 -0.61 13.14
N ASP A 841 6.93 -1.18 12.86
CA ASP A 841 7.04 -2.56 12.40
C ASP A 841 7.00 -3.49 13.61
N PHE A 842 6.09 -4.46 13.64
CA PHE A 842 5.92 -5.36 14.79
C PHE A 842 6.50 -6.75 14.52
N VAL A 843 7.32 -7.24 15.45
CA VAL A 843 7.89 -8.59 15.44
C VAL A 843 7.43 -9.32 16.71
N LEU A 844 6.83 -10.50 16.56
CA LEU A 844 6.39 -11.36 17.66
C LEU A 844 7.10 -12.72 17.56
N ASN A 845 7.85 -13.09 18.59
CA ASN A 845 8.59 -14.35 18.68
C ASN A 845 9.56 -14.57 17.50
N GLY A 846 10.18 -13.50 17.02
CA GLY A 846 11.07 -13.50 15.85
C GLY A 846 10.39 -13.42 14.48
N GLU A 847 9.07 -13.60 14.40
CA GLU A 847 8.32 -13.41 13.15
C GLU A 847 7.83 -11.96 13.00
N TYR A 848 8.16 -11.33 11.88
CA TYR A 848 7.57 -10.05 11.50
C TYR A 848 6.07 -10.22 11.20
N LYS A 849 5.23 -9.45 11.89
CA LYS A 849 3.77 -9.51 11.81
C LYS A 849 3.15 -8.38 10.99
N GLY A 850 3.96 -7.43 10.49
CA GLY A 850 3.51 -6.32 9.67
C GLY A 850 3.58 -4.93 10.33
N LEU A 851 2.94 -3.97 9.67
CA LEU A 851 2.71 -2.60 10.11
C LEU A 851 1.66 -2.55 11.23
N TYR A 852 1.98 -1.96 12.37
CA TYR A 852 1.03 -1.72 13.46
C TYR A 852 1.05 -0.26 13.88
N TRP A 853 -0.04 0.18 14.48
CA TRP A 853 -0.08 1.41 15.26
C TRP A 853 0.11 1.05 16.74
N LEU A 854 1.22 1.50 17.33
CA LEU A 854 1.51 1.35 18.76
C LEU A 854 1.12 2.64 19.48
N GLY A 855 0.17 2.53 20.40
CA GLY A 855 -0.31 3.69 21.13
C GLY A 855 -0.92 3.39 22.49
N GLU A 856 -1.52 4.40 23.05
CA GLU A 856 -2.01 4.41 24.42
C GLU A 856 -3.33 3.65 24.56
N ALA A 857 -3.40 2.72 25.52
CA ALA A 857 -4.69 2.20 25.97
C ALA A 857 -5.46 3.31 26.72
N ILE A 858 -6.75 3.49 26.39
CA ILE A 858 -7.65 4.36 27.14
C ILE A 858 -7.78 3.83 28.57
N LYS A 859 -7.18 4.54 29.52
CA LYS A 859 -7.25 4.28 30.96
C LYS A 859 -7.05 5.60 31.72
N PRO A 860 -7.57 5.70 32.96
CA PRO A 860 -7.30 6.83 33.82
C PRO A 860 -5.82 6.96 34.17
N ASP A 861 -5.28 8.18 34.03
CA ASP A 861 -3.94 8.61 34.43
C ASP A 861 -3.88 10.14 34.31
N GLU A 862 -3.07 10.81 35.12
CA GLU A 862 -2.83 12.27 35.07
C GLU A 862 -2.45 12.77 33.65
N ASN A 863 -1.85 11.90 32.82
CA ASN A 863 -1.44 12.22 31.45
C ASN A 863 -2.35 11.61 30.37
N ARG A 864 -3.43 10.91 30.74
CA ARG A 864 -4.39 10.27 29.81
C ARG A 864 -5.80 10.78 30.07
N VAL A 865 -6.76 9.89 30.35
CA VAL A 865 -8.07 10.29 30.86
C VAL A 865 -7.86 10.80 32.29
N ASN A 866 -7.70 12.12 32.44
CA ASN A 866 -7.40 12.73 33.73
C ASN A 866 -8.67 12.86 34.59
N ILE A 867 -9.05 11.76 35.23
CA ILE A 867 -10.20 11.65 36.13
C ILE A 867 -9.77 11.05 37.48
N ASN A 868 -10.58 11.24 38.52
CA ASN A 868 -10.37 10.61 39.81
C ASN A 868 -10.76 9.12 39.77
N ASP A 869 -9.76 8.26 39.53
CA ASP A 869 -9.89 6.81 39.33
C ASP A 869 -10.35 6.00 40.56
N GLY A 870 -10.53 6.64 41.72
CA GLY A 870 -10.98 6.01 42.94
C GLY A 870 -9.94 5.12 43.64
N SER A 871 -10.39 4.30 44.59
CA SER A 871 -9.56 3.33 45.31
C SER A 871 -10.39 2.24 46.00
N GLU A 872 -9.79 1.08 46.24
CA GLU A 872 -10.36 -0.03 47.03
C GLU A 872 -10.76 0.38 48.46
N THR A 873 -10.25 1.49 48.99
CA THR A 873 -10.54 1.98 50.35
C THR A 873 -11.78 2.88 50.44
N MET A 874 -12.53 3.06 49.33
CA MET A 874 -13.73 3.89 49.30
C MET A 874 -14.91 3.24 50.04
N THR A 875 -15.65 4.07 50.78
CA THR A 875 -16.91 3.67 51.43
C THR A 875 -18.07 3.60 50.43
N ASP A 876 -19.09 2.79 50.71
CA ASP A 876 -20.22 2.53 49.80
C ASP A 876 -21.01 3.81 49.42
N ASP A 877 -21.01 4.81 50.30
CA ASP A 877 -21.65 6.12 50.10
C ASP A 877 -20.80 7.10 49.25
N GLU A 878 -19.53 6.78 48.95
CA GLU A 878 -18.67 7.60 48.12
C GLU A 878 -18.78 7.26 46.62
N ASP A 879 -18.96 8.31 45.81
CA ASP A 879 -18.74 8.30 44.36
C ASP A 879 -17.37 8.92 44.01
N LYS A 880 -16.89 8.55 42.82
CA LYS A 880 -15.75 9.13 42.11
C LYS A 880 -16.09 9.25 40.63
N ASP A 881 -15.11 9.66 39.84
CA ASP A 881 -15.32 9.94 38.42
C ASP A 881 -15.37 8.63 37.63
N TYR A 882 -16.28 8.55 36.67
CA TYR A 882 -16.45 7.34 35.85
C TYR A 882 -15.91 7.56 34.45
N LEU A 883 -15.08 6.63 33.97
CA LEU A 883 -14.81 6.43 32.55
C LEU A 883 -15.87 5.45 32.02
N ILE A 884 -16.73 5.96 31.15
CA ILE A 884 -17.93 5.26 30.67
C ILE A 884 -17.73 4.93 29.19
N GLU A 885 -18.10 3.73 28.78
CA GLU A 885 -18.21 3.34 27.38
C GLU A 885 -19.66 2.97 27.06
N MET A 886 -20.21 3.49 25.96
CA MET A 886 -21.39 2.92 25.33
C MET A 886 -20.98 1.93 24.25
N ASP A 887 -21.29 0.64 24.47
CA ASP A 887 -21.09 -0.42 23.48
C ASP A 887 -22.23 -1.45 23.49
N LYS A 888 -22.71 -1.83 22.31
CA LYS A 888 -23.72 -2.86 22.10
C LYS A 888 -23.25 -4.28 22.48
N TYR A 889 -21.93 -4.55 22.51
CA TYR A 889 -21.38 -5.85 22.90
C TYR A 889 -21.71 -6.18 24.36
N TYR A 890 -21.81 -5.16 25.22
CA TYR A 890 -22.35 -5.26 26.58
C TYR A 890 -21.65 -6.35 27.43
N ASP A 891 -20.32 -6.42 27.32
CA ASP A 891 -19.47 -7.53 27.75
C ASP A 891 -18.68 -7.26 29.05
N GLU A 892 -18.47 -6.01 29.47
CA GLU A 892 -17.77 -5.66 30.73
C GLU A 892 -18.50 -6.15 32.01
N ALA A 893 -17.81 -6.16 33.15
CA ALA A 893 -18.39 -6.59 34.43
C ALA A 893 -19.50 -5.63 34.90
N VAL A 894 -19.17 -4.34 34.95
CA VAL A 894 -20.04 -3.29 35.51
C VAL A 894 -20.77 -2.56 34.38
N LYS A 895 -22.08 -2.83 34.27
CA LYS A 895 -22.89 -2.37 33.14
C LYS A 895 -24.38 -2.27 33.45
N PHE A 896 -25.06 -1.35 32.76
CA PHE A 896 -26.51 -1.18 32.87
C PHE A 896 -27.11 -0.66 31.55
N LYS A 897 -28.45 -0.66 31.46
CA LYS A 897 -29.18 0.08 30.42
C LYS A 897 -29.99 1.20 31.05
N SER A 898 -29.97 2.37 30.43
CA SER A 898 -30.77 3.51 30.91
C SER A 898 -32.27 3.25 30.74
N SER A 899 -33.10 3.80 31.64
CA SER A 899 -34.53 3.48 31.64
C SER A 899 -35.32 4.20 30.55
N ILE A 900 -34.81 5.34 30.05
CA ILE A 900 -35.53 6.20 29.08
C ILE A 900 -35.09 5.87 27.65
N ARG A 901 -33.79 5.80 27.36
CA ARG A 901 -33.29 5.51 26.01
C ARG A 901 -32.90 4.06 25.76
N ASN A 902 -32.84 3.21 26.81
CA ASN A 902 -32.39 1.81 26.72
C ASN A 902 -30.96 1.68 26.14
N MET A 903 -30.12 2.69 26.37
CA MET A 903 -28.75 2.75 25.87
C MET A 903 -27.84 1.88 26.74
N PRO A 904 -26.89 1.12 26.15
CA PRO A 904 -25.97 0.28 26.90
C PRO A 904 -24.81 1.11 27.46
N TYR A 905 -24.61 1.10 28.77
CA TYR A 905 -23.48 1.74 29.45
C TYR A 905 -22.64 0.69 30.18
N MET A 906 -21.31 0.82 30.08
CA MET A 906 -20.33 0.06 30.85
C MET A 906 -19.32 1.00 31.49
N ILE A 907 -18.77 0.59 32.63
CA ILE A 907 -17.75 1.33 33.38
C ILE A 907 -16.39 0.68 33.12
N LYS A 908 -15.37 1.48 32.81
CA LYS A 908 -14.04 1.02 32.36
C LYS A 908 -12.95 1.21 33.42
N ASN A 909 -13.32 1.85 34.53
CA ASN A 909 -12.55 1.97 35.77
C ASN A 909 -13.35 1.37 36.92
N ASP A 910 -13.68 0.08 36.78
CA ASP A 910 -14.53 -0.68 37.66
C ASP A 910 -13.78 -1.49 38.74
N ASP A 911 -12.45 -1.39 38.79
CA ASP A 911 -11.57 -2.12 39.73
C ASP A 911 -11.99 -1.97 41.22
N TYR A 912 -12.66 -0.87 41.61
CA TYR A 912 -13.19 -0.64 42.98
C TYR A 912 -14.69 -0.97 43.16
N MET A 913 -15.33 -1.54 42.14
CA MET A 913 -16.75 -1.92 42.12
C MET A 913 -16.96 -3.43 42.13
N ILE A 914 -15.96 -4.20 41.71
CA ILE A 914 -15.98 -5.68 41.59
C ILE A 914 -15.11 -6.36 42.65
N ASP A 915 -15.29 -7.67 42.83
CA ASP A 915 -14.42 -8.54 43.63
C ASP A 915 -13.37 -9.28 42.78
N ASP A 916 -12.54 -10.10 43.43
CA ASP A 916 -11.52 -10.94 42.77
C ASP A 916 -12.10 -11.95 41.75
N ASN A 917 -13.40 -12.24 41.82
CA ASN A 917 -14.12 -13.12 40.89
C ASN A 917 -14.77 -12.34 39.74
N ASN A 918 -14.56 -11.02 39.67
CA ASN A 918 -15.17 -10.12 38.69
C ASN A 918 -16.71 -10.00 38.86
N GLU A 919 -17.21 -10.22 40.08
CA GLU A 919 -18.62 -10.02 40.47
C GLU A 919 -18.83 -8.67 41.17
N LEU A 920 -20.01 -8.06 41.01
CA LEU A 920 -20.29 -6.72 41.52
C LEU A 920 -20.48 -6.73 43.05
N THR A 921 -19.71 -5.90 43.77
CA THR A 921 -19.82 -5.72 45.21
C THR A 921 -21.06 -4.92 45.62
N THR A 922 -21.45 -4.94 46.90
CA THR A 922 -22.58 -4.13 47.41
C THR A 922 -22.34 -2.62 47.22
N GLY A 923 -21.13 -2.13 47.50
CA GLY A 923 -20.74 -0.75 47.22
C GLY A 923 -20.70 -0.43 45.72
N GLY A 924 -20.26 -1.38 44.89
CA GLY A 924 -20.33 -1.29 43.43
C GLY A 924 -21.76 -1.15 42.91
N GLN A 925 -22.71 -1.94 43.44
CA GLN A 925 -24.14 -1.83 43.11
C GLN A 925 -24.72 -0.46 43.50
N ALA A 926 -24.43 0.04 44.71
CA ALA A 926 -24.91 1.35 45.16
C ALA A 926 -24.37 2.50 44.28
N ARG A 927 -23.10 2.46 43.91
CA ARG A 927 -22.45 3.40 42.97
C ARG A 927 -23.09 3.35 41.58
N LEU A 928 -23.31 2.15 41.06
CA LEU A 928 -23.94 1.92 39.74
C LEU A 928 -25.37 2.49 39.69
N GLU A 929 -26.16 2.30 40.75
CA GLU A 929 -27.51 2.85 40.87
C GLU A 929 -27.52 4.39 40.90
N ARG A 930 -26.57 5.01 41.63
CA ARG A 930 -26.43 6.48 41.66
C ARG A 930 -26.05 7.04 40.29
N LEU A 931 -25.13 6.39 39.57
CA LEU A 931 -24.78 6.78 38.20
C LEU A 931 -25.95 6.59 37.22
N GLN A 932 -26.67 5.47 37.31
CA GLN A 932 -27.86 5.23 36.50
C GLN A 932 -28.94 6.29 36.76
N ALA A 933 -29.16 6.71 38.01
CA ALA A 933 -30.09 7.79 38.34
C ALA A 933 -29.67 9.13 37.71
N LYS A 934 -28.38 9.46 37.70
CA LYS A 934 -27.83 10.67 37.05
C LYS A 934 -28.03 10.63 35.52
N ILE A 935 -27.75 9.50 34.87
CA ILE A 935 -27.99 9.31 33.43
C ILE A 935 -29.49 9.36 33.09
N ASN A 936 -30.35 8.74 33.90
CA ASN A 936 -31.79 8.84 33.71
C ASN A 936 -32.31 10.29 33.86
N ASN A 937 -31.70 11.11 34.72
CA ASN A 937 -32.02 12.53 34.81
C ASN A 937 -31.58 13.31 33.55
N LEU A 938 -30.38 13.03 33.03
CA LEU A 938 -29.90 13.60 31.76
C LEU A 938 -30.82 13.24 30.59
N GLU A 939 -31.15 11.96 30.43
CA GLU A 939 -32.03 11.48 29.37
C GLU A 939 -33.44 12.10 29.48
N LYS A 940 -33.93 12.37 30.70
CA LYS A 940 -35.22 13.05 30.91
C LYS A 940 -35.22 14.52 30.49
N LEU A 941 -34.08 15.22 30.65
CA LEU A 941 -33.95 16.60 30.18
C LEU A 941 -33.77 16.66 28.66
N LEU A 942 -33.03 15.71 28.08
CA LEU A 942 -32.84 15.61 26.63
C LEU A 942 -34.10 15.13 25.89
N TYR A 943 -34.89 14.24 26.50
CA TYR A 943 -36.06 13.60 25.91
C TYR A 943 -37.28 13.70 26.86
N PRO A 944 -37.83 14.91 27.09
CA PRO A 944 -38.87 15.16 28.09
C PRO A 944 -40.22 14.48 27.76
N ASP A 945 -40.41 14.06 26.51
CA ASP A 945 -41.58 13.35 25.99
C ASP A 945 -41.40 11.82 25.97
N PHE A 946 -40.22 11.29 26.34
CA PHE A 946 -39.94 9.86 26.24
C PHE A 946 -40.27 9.10 27.53
N THR A 947 -40.87 7.92 27.37
CA THR A 947 -41.11 6.96 28.46
C THR A 947 -40.13 5.81 28.41
N THR A 948 -39.97 5.16 27.25
CA THR A 948 -38.86 4.23 26.94
C THR A 948 -38.70 4.06 25.42
N GLY A 949 -37.47 4.14 24.87
CA GLY A 949 -37.22 3.84 23.46
C GLY A 949 -35.91 4.38 22.87
N MET A 950 -35.36 3.69 21.87
CA MET A 950 -34.13 4.11 21.16
C MET A 950 -34.39 5.08 19.99
N ASP A 951 -35.53 4.96 19.29
CA ASP A 951 -35.90 5.81 18.15
C ASP A 951 -36.22 7.23 18.62
N THR A 952 -35.42 8.21 18.16
CA THR A 952 -35.55 9.63 18.52
C THR A 952 -36.19 10.50 17.43
N SER A 953 -36.59 9.91 16.30
CA SER A 953 -37.02 10.63 15.09
C SER A 953 -38.01 11.77 15.37
N ASN A 954 -38.99 11.53 16.24
CA ASN A 954 -40.06 12.46 16.58
C ASN A 954 -39.93 13.15 17.95
N CYS A 955 -38.78 13.10 18.62
CA CYS A 955 -38.64 13.68 19.97
C CYS A 955 -38.85 15.20 19.99
N ALA A 956 -39.31 15.72 21.14
CA ALA A 956 -39.38 17.14 21.41
C ALA A 956 -38.00 17.83 21.40
N ALA A 957 -37.99 19.16 21.52
CA ALA A 957 -36.79 19.88 21.91
C ALA A 957 -36.45 19.57 23.38
N PRO A 958 -35.16 19.55 23.76
CA PRO A 958 -34.74 19.29 25.13
C PRO A 958 -35.11 20.44 26.06
N ASN A 959 -35.07 20.21 27.37
CA ASN A 959 -35.03 21.27 28.37
C ASN A 959 -33.59 21.76 28.51
N GLU A 960 -33.32 23.02 28.13
CA GLU A 960 -31.98 23.64 28.10
C GLU A 960 -31.18 23.54 29.41
N SER A 961 -31.82 23.28 30.57
CA SER A 961 -31.09 22.93 31.82
C SER A 961 -30.24 21.65 31.72
N TYR A 962 -30.32 20.88 30.63
CA TYR A 962 -29.32 19.84 30.33
C TYR A 962 -27.89 20.42 30.26
N ALA A 963 -27.75 21.70 29.93
CA ALA A 963 -26.46 22.41 29.86
C ALA A 963 -25.75 22.53 31.22
N GLU A 964 -26.47 22.37 32.34
CA GLU A 964 -25.89 22.38 33.69
C GLU A 964 -25.26 21.04 34.08
N ILE A 965 -25.49 19.98 33.30
CA ILE A 965 -25.07 18.60 33.60
C ILE A 965 -24.26 17.94 32.47
N ILE A 966 -24.06 18.61 31.33
CA ILE A 966 -23.11 18.19 30.30
C ILE A 966 -22.17 19.33 29.92
N ASP A 967 -20.92 18.99 29.63
CA ASP A 967 -19.97 19.92 29.01
C ASP A 967 -20.26 20.01 27.51
N ILE A 968 -21.07 20.99 27.11
CA ILE A 968 -21.50 21.20 25.72
C ILE A 968 -20.31 21.22 24.74
N ASP A 969 -19.15 21.73 25.16
CA ASP A 969 -17.98 21.87 24.30
C ASP A 969 -17.38 20.50 23.97
N SER A 970 -17.23 19.65 24.98
CA SER A 970 -16.79 18.26 24.78
C SER A 970 -17.72 17.50 23.83
N TRP A 971 -19.05 17.68 23.97
CA TRP A 971 -20.06 17.05 23.11
C TRP A 971 -20.08 17.60 21.68
N ALA A 972 -19.80 18.90 21.48
CA ALA A 972 -19.63 19.51 20.17
C ALA A 972 -18.33 19.03 19.48
N LYS A 973 -17.20 19.03 20.20
CA LYS A 973 -15.90 18.55 19.71
C LYS A 973 -15.93 17.06 19.34
N PHE A 974 -16.53 16.21 20.19
CA PHE A 974 -16.75 14.79 19.89
C PHE A 974 -17.63 14.59 18.65
N TRP A 975 -18.62 15.47 18.41
CA TRP A 975 -19.41 15.42 17.19
C TRP A 975 -18.59 15.79 15.95
N PHE A 976 -17.75 16.81 16.01
CA PHE A 976 -16.89 17.20 14.88
C PHE A 976 -16.03 16.05 14.40
N VAL A 977 -15.29 15.39 15.31
CA VAL A 977 -14.45 14.23 14.94
C VAL A 977 -15.30 13.13 14.31
N ASN A 978 -16.41 12.74 14.94
CA ASN A 978 -17.22 11.63 14.44
C ASN A 978 -17.98 11.94 13.14
N GLU A 979 -18.43 13.18 12.91
CA GLU A 979 -19.14 13.55 11.69
C GLU A 979 -18.19 13.81 10.51
N ILE A 980 -17.01 14.43 10.72
CA ILE A 980 -15.98 14.56 9.68
C ILE A 980 -15.50 13.16 9.27
N MET A 981 -15.24 12.29 10.24
CA MET A 981 -14.84 10.91 9.99
C MET A 981 -15.99 9.99 9.53
N ASP A 982 -17.24 10.44 9.40
CA ASP A 982 -18.40 9.58 9.06
C ASP A 982 -18.51 8.31 9.94
N ASN A 983 -18.27 8.43 11.25
CA ASN A 983 -18.27 7.27 12.15
C ASN A 983 -19.69 6.76 12.44
N GLY A 984 -20.20 5.94 11.53
CA GLY A 984 -21.55 5.36 11.60
C GLY A 984 -21.81 4.48 12.82
N GLU A 985 -20.78 4.07 13.57
CA GLU A 985 -20.90 3.20 14.73
C GLU A 985 -21.72 3.85 15.87
N LEU A 986 -21.71 5.18 15.99
CA LEU A 986 -22.54 5.92 16.95
C LEU A 986 -24.05 5.68 16.77
N SER A 987 -24.50 5.24 15.59
CA SER A 987 -25.90 4.88 15.34
C SER A 987 -26.35 3.63 16.09
N HIS A 988 -25.40 2.82 16.54
CA HIS A 988 -25.62 1.56 17.25
C HIS A 988 -24.41 1.32 18.18
N PRO A 989 -24.25 2.19 19.20
CA PRO A 989 -22.97 2.62 19.75
C PRO A 989 -22.03 1.46 20.07
N LYS A 990 -20.78 1.63 19.67
CA LYS A 990 -19.60 0.84 20.04
C LYS A 990 -18.45 1.79 20.28
N SER A 991 -17.51 1.44 21.15
CA SER A 991 -16.29 2.25 21.39
C SER A 991 -16.56 3.74 21.67
N CYS A 992 -17.74 4.09 22.19
CA CYS A 992 -18.17 5.48 22.41
C CYS A 992 -17.89 5.88 23.86
N TYR A 993 -16.80 6.61 24.12
CA TYR A 993 -16.38 6.97 25.48
C TYR A 993 -16.92 8.34 25.94
N PHE A 994 -17.19 8.41 27.23
CA PHE A 994 -17.61 9.60 27.98
C PHE A 994 -16.95 9.57 29.36
N THR A 995 -16.82 10.72 30.01
CA THR A 995 -16.48 10.80 31.43
C THR A 995 -17.59 11.44 32.24
N PHE A 996 -17.69 11.09 33.51
CA PHE A 996 -18.54 11.77 34.48
C PHE A 996 -17.69 12.33 35.62
N ASP A 997 -17.69 13.65 35.78
CA ASP A 997 -17.12 14.35 36.93
C ASP A 997 -18.12 14.30 38.10
N SER A 998 -17.73 13.58 39.14
CA SER A 998 -18.53 13.37 40.35
C SER A 998 -18.60 14.59 41.27
N THR A 999 -17.61 15.49 41.18
CA THR A 999 -17.50 16.68 42.01
C THR A 999 -18.38 17.81 41.48
N ASN A 1000 -18.34 18.02 40.15
CA ASN A 1000 -19.11 19.06 39.47
C ASN A 1000 -20.45 18.55 38.91
N ASN A 1001 -20.66 17.22 38.90
CA ASN A 1001 -21.86 16.56 38.35
C ASN A 1001 -22.05 16.80 36.84
N ILE A 1002 -20.97 16.71 36.07
CA ILE A 1002 -20.93 17.02 34.63
C ILE A 1002 -20.53 15.77 33.82
N PHE A 1003 -21.26 15.48 32.74
CA PHE A 1003 -20.89 14.50 31.72
C PHE A 1003 -20.12 15.14 30.56
N LYS A 1004 -18.93 14.62 30.24
CA LYS A 1004 -18.14 15.04 29.09
C LYS A 1004 -18.06 13.94 28.03
N ALA A 1005 -17.98 14.31 26.75
CA ALA A 1005 -17.78 13.36 25.66
C ALA A 1005 -16.31 13.20 25.27
N GLY A 1006 -15.94 11.96 24.93
CA GLY A 1006 -14.57 11.56 24.64
C GLY A 1006 -13.92 10.73 25.75
N PRO A 1007 -12.70 10.21 25.51
CA PRO A 1007 -11.90 10.37 24.28
C PRO A 1007 -12.53 9.68 23.06
N VAL A 1008 -12.10 10.05 21.86
CA VAL A 1008 -12.50 9.35 20.64
C VAL A 1008 -11.73 8.03 20.49
N TRP A 1009 -12.36 6.99 19.94
CA TRP A 1009 -11.74 5.67 19.74
C TRP A 1009 -12.36 4.91 18.54
N ASP A 1010 -11.58 3.98 17.96
CA ASP A 1010 -12.04 2.92 17.04
C ASP A 1010 -12.71 3.42 15.73
N PHE A 1011 -11.89 3.94 14.82
CA PHE A 1011 -12.32 4.53 13.53
C PHE A 1011 -11.91 3.71 12.30
N ASP A 1012 -11.47 2.45 12.46
CA ASP A 1012 -11.08 1.61 11.31
C ASP A 1012 -12.23 1.39 10.32
N MET A 1013 -13.47 1.34 10.81
CA MET A 1013 -14.72 1.25 10.03
C MET A 1013 -15.26 2.59 9.51
N ALA A 1014 -14.55 3.71 9.69
CA ALA A 1014 -15.01 5.06 9.39
C ALA A 1014 -14.63 5.55 7.97
N ALA A 1015 -15.04 6.79 7.66
CA ALA A 1015 -14.72 7.54 6.44
C ALA A 1015 -15.13 6.82 5.14
N LEU A 1016 -16.44 6.56 4.99
CA LEU A 1016 -17.00 5.80 3.87
C LEU A 1016 -18.01 6.59 3.02
N LYS A 1017 -18.72 7.56 3.59
CA LYS A 1017 -19.69 8.41 2.88
C LYS A 1017 -19.20 9.85 2.80
N GLN A 1018 -19.49 10.49 1.66
CA GLN A 1018 -19.02 11.83 1.33
C GLN A 1018 -20.10 12.92 1.53
N ASN A 1019 -21.39 12.54 1.55
CA ASN A 1019 -22.52 13.46 1.52
C ASN A 1019 -23.25 13.49 2.86
N GLY A 1020 -23.78 14.65 3.27
CA GLY A 1020 -24.69 14.81 4.40
C GLY A 1020 -24.07 14.66 5.80
N CYS A 1021 -24.76 15.21 6.80
CA CYS A 1021 -24.46 14.97 8.22
C CYS A 1021 -25.45 13.95 8.79
N TRP A 1022 -24.95 12.79 9.22
CA TRP A 1022 -25.75 11.63 9.68
C TRP A 1022 -25.63 11.38 11.19
N ILE A 1023 -24.50 11.75 11.79
CA ILE A 1023 -24.22 11.55 13.22
C ILE A 1023 -25.12 12.45 14.07
N LYS A 1024 -25.63 13.55 13.51
CA LYS A 1024 -26.62 14.45 14.12
C LYS A 1024 -27.90 13.78 14.68
N THR A 1025 -28.23 12.55 14.31
CA THR A 1025 -29.38 11.80 14.86
C THR A 1025 -29.00 10.65 15.81
N THR A 1026 -27.71 10.46 16.08
CA THR A 1026 -27.18 9.34 16.88
C THR A 1026 -27.08 9.70 18.37
N ILE A 1027 -26.94 8.70 19.24
CA ILE A 1027 -26.84 8.84 20.70
C ILE A 1027 -27.80 9.91 21.28
N TYR A 1028 -27.29 11.07 21.71
CA TYR A 1028 -28.04 12.24 22.20
C TYR A 1028 -28.19 13.37 21.17
N TYR A 1029 -27.50 13.31 20.03
CA TYR A 1029 -27.40 14.42 19.09
C TYR A 1029 -28.73 14.87 18.49
N ASN A 1030 -29.72 13.98 18.34
CA ASN A 1030 -31.04 14.39 17.84
C ASN A 1030 -31.75 15.39 18.78
N ALA A 1031 -31.52 15.29 20.09
CA ALA A 1031 -32.01 16.28 21.05
C ALA A 1031 -31.12 17.53 21.05
N LEU A 1032 -29.80 17.35 21.08
CA LEU A 1032 -28.84 18.47 21.10
C LEU A 1032 -28.99 19.38 19.86
N PHE A 1033 -29.15 18.83 18.64
CA PHE A 1033 -29.43 19.63 17.44
C PHE A 1033 -30.84 20.27 17.37
N LYS A 1034 -31.68 20.06 18.39
CA LYS A 1034 -32.94 20.80 18.61
C LYS A 1034 -32.79 21.92 19.65
N SER A 1035 -31.76 21.88 20.50
CA SER A 1035 -31.42 22.98 21.43
C SER A 1035 -30.86 24.19 20.68
N PRO A 1036 -31.32 25.42 20.98
CA PRO A 1036 -30.66 26.64 20.53
C PRO A 1036 -29.25 26.79 21.12
N SER A 1037 -29.04 26.48 22.41
CA SER A 1037 -27.76 26.64 23.09
C SER A 1037 -26.66 25.73 22.51
N PHE A 1038 -26.99 24.48 22.15
CA PHE A 1038 -26.05 23.61 21.44
C PHE A 1038 -25.70 24.15 20.04
N LYS A 1039 -26.69 24.63 19.28
CA LYS A 1039 -26.48 25.21 17.95
C LYS A 1039 -25.67 26.50 17.96
N GLU A 1040 -25.82 27.32 19.00
CA GLU A 1040 -25.01 28.51 19.19
C GLU A 1040 -23.56 28.09 19.48
N ARG A 1041 -23.34 27.24 20.47
CA ARG A 1041 -22.00 26.85 20.90
C ARG A 1041 -21.23 26.07 19.83
N ILE A 1042 -21.90 25.21 19.05
CA ILE A 1042 -21.26 24.47 17.95
C ILE A 1042 -20.78 25.40 16.83
N LYS A 1043 -21.48 26.51 16.53
CA LYS A 1043 -21.02 27.52 15.57
C LYS A 1043 -19.79 28.29 16.08
N THR A 1044 -19.78 28.65 17.37
CA THR A 1044 -18.63 29.31 18.00
C THR A 1044 -17.38 28.44 17.91
N LEU A 1045 -17.46 27.20 18.39
CA LEU A 1045 -16.34 26.25 18.38
C LEU A 1045 -15.89 25.89 16.95
N TRP A 1046 -16.82 25.80 16.00
CA TRP A 1046 -16.44 25.56 14.61
C TRP A 1046 -15.63 26.72 14.02
N THR A 1047 -16.03 27.96 14.31
CA THR A 1047 -15.32 29.17 13.85
C THR A 1047 -13.90 29.24 14.42
N GLU A 1048 -13.74 28.84 15.69
CA GLU A 1048 -12.47 28.76 16.41
C GLU A 1048 -11.52 27.71 15.79
N TYR A 1049 -11.98 26.48 15.59
CA TYR A 1049 -11.10 25.35 15.22
C TYR A 1049 -11.01 25.04 13.71
N TYR A 1050 -11.95 25.47 12.87
CA TYR A 1050 -12.00 25.08 11.45
C TYR A 1050 -10.70 25.37 10.68
N ASN A 1051 -10.08 26.53 10.91
CA ASN A 1051 -8.88 26.98 10.20
C ASN A 1051 -7.60 26.22 10.58
N ALA A 1052 -7.63 25.42 11.66
CA ALA A 1052 -6.53 24.55 12.09
C ALA A 1052 -6.56 23.16 11.42
N ILE A 1053 -7.67 22.79 10.78
CA ILE A 1053 -7.84 21.48 10.13
C ILE A 1053 -7.08 21.46 8.79
N ASN A 1054 -6.14 20.52 8.66
CA ASN A 1054 -5.34 20.29 7.46
C ASN A 1054 -5.23 18.78 7.15
N ILE A 1055 -6.35 18.24 6.66
CA ILE A 1055 -6.50 16.81 6.31
C ILE A 1055 -5.46 16.36 5.27
N GLU A 1056 -5.24 17.17 4.23
CA GLU A 1056 -4.34 16.80 3.13
C GLU A 1056 -2.89 16.67 3.60
N SER A 1057 -2.33 17.70 4.25
CA SER A 1057 -0.94 17.64 4.73
C SER A 1057 -0.72 16.48 5.71
N ARG A 1058 -1.71 16.20 6.59
CA ARG A 1058 -1.63 15.10 7.54
C ARG A 1058 -1.62 13.74 6.85
N ILE A 1059 -2.47 13.53 5.85
CA ILE A 1059 -2.53 12.28 5.09
C ILE A 1059 -1.25 12.07 4.27
N GLU A 1060 -0.77 13.07 3.54
CA GLU A 1060 0.43 12.92 2.70
C GLU A 1060 1.71 12.68 3.52
N SER A 1061 1.77 13.27 4.73
CA SER A 1061 2.82 12.98 5.71
C SER A 1061 2.80 11.49 6.12
N MET A 1062 1.63 10.94 6.45
CA MET A 1062 1.49 9.53 6.81
C MET A 1062 1.71 8.58 5.63
N ARG A 1063 1.24 8.93 4.42
CA ARG A 1063 1.49 8.16 3.18
C ARG A 1063 3.00 7.96 3.00
N THR A 1064 3.76 9.04 3.11
CA THR A 1064 5.23 9.03 3.01
C THR A 1064 5.90 8.30 4.18
N GLU A 1065 5.34 8.39 5.40
CA GLU A 1065 5.85 7.70 6.59
C GLU A 1065 5.77 6.17 6.42
N ILE A 1066 4.62 5.62 6.04
CA ILE A 1066 4.35 4.17 6.07
C ILE A 1066 4.55 3.45 4.73
N TYR A 1067 4.86 4.16 3.63
CA TYR A 1067 4.85 3.62 2.25
C TYR A 1067 5.54 2.26 2.05
N ILE A 1068 6.72 2.04 2.65
CA ILE A 1068 7.45 0.76 2.52
C ILE A 1068 6.92 -0.29 3.51
N SER A 1069 6.51 0.11 4.73
CA SER A 1069 5.96 -0.83 5.72
C SER A 1069 4.61 -1.42 5.27
N GLN A 1070 3.74 -0.64 4.61
CA GLN A 1070 2.49 -1.19 4.04
C GLN A 1070 2.73 -2.17 2.87
N GLN A 1071 3.80 -2.00 2.08
CA GLN A 1071 4.18 -2.99 1.07
C GLN A 1071 4.59 -4.30 1.75
N CYS A 1072 5.41 -4.20 2.81
CA CYS A 1072 5.82 -5.32 3.65
C CYS A 1072 4.60 -6.02 4.31
N ASP A 1073 3.61 -5.25 4.77
CA ASP A 1073 2.34 -5.77 5.29
C ASP A 1073 1.57 -6.56 4.22
N THR A 1074 1.44 -5.97 3.01
CA THR A 1074 0.75 -6.55 1.87
C THR A 1074 1.40 -7.85 1.38
N MET A 1075 2.74 -7.99 1.51
CA MET A 1075 3.45 -9.24 1.18
C MET A 1075 3.08 -10.41 2.12
N ILE A 1076 2.68 -10.13 3.37
CA ILE A 1076 2.27 -11.16 4.34
C ILE A 1076 0.77 -11.43 4.25
N TRP A 1077 -0.02 -10.35 4.28
CA TRP A 1077 -1.47 -10.42 4.51
C TRP A 1077 -2.31 -10.33 3.23
N GLY A 1078 -1.70 -9.89 2.12
CA GLY A 1078 -2.35 -9.77 0.82
C GLY A 1078 -3.33 -8.60 0.71
N LYS A 1079 -3.68 -8.25 -0.53
CA LYS A 1079 -4.75 -7.28 -0.81
C LYS A 1079 -6.09 -7.90 -0.47
N HIS A 1080 -6.87 -7.22 0.36
CA HIS A 1080 -8.21 -7.64 0.78
C HIS A 1080 -9.17 -6.44 0.80
N LYS A 1081 -10.42 -6.64 1.21
CA LYS A 1081 -11.45 -5.60 1.19
C LYS A 1081 -11.25 -4.63 2.36
N ASP A 1082 -11.37 -3.33 2.09
CA ASP A 1082 -11.50 -2.30 3.15
C ASP A 1082 -12.97 -2.19 3.62
N PRO A 1083 -13.33 -1.26 4.53
CA PRO A 1083 -14.68 -1.22 5.11
C PRO A 1083 -15.76 -0.83 4.08
N SER A 1084 -15.40 -0.27 2.92
CA SER A 1084 -16.36 -0.06 1.82
C SER A 1084 -16.66 -1.35 1.04
N GLY A 1085 -16.05 -2.49 1.42
CA GLY A 1085 -16.23 -3.80 0.78
C GLY A 1085 -15.50 -3.97 -0.55
N ILE A 1086 -14.64 -3.02 -0.91
CA ILE A 1086 -13.96 -2.92 -2.21
C ILE A 1086 -12.48 -3.27 -2.03
N VAL A 1087 -11.91 -4.01 -2.99
CA VAL A 1087 -10.46 -4.14 -3.16
C VAL A 1087 -10.03 -3.09 -4.19
N ARG A 1088 -9.25 -2.08 -3.77
CA ARG A 1088 -8.69 -1.07 -4.68
C ARG A 1088 -7.36 -1.56 -5.25
N GLU A 1089 -6.91 -0.91 -6.33
CA GLU A 1089 -5.77 -1.35 -7.13
C GLU A 1089 -4.46 -1.42 -6.32
N ASN A 1090 -4.18 -0.40 -5.51
CA ASN A 1090 -2.95 -0.26 -4.73
C ASN A 1090 -3.23 0.55 -3.44
N PHE A 1091 -2.19 0.74 -2.63
CA PHE A 1091 -2.25 1.53 -1.39
C PHE A 1091 -2.68 2.98 -1.64
N ASP A 1092 -2.10 3.63 -2.64
CA ASP A 1092 -2.39 5.04 -2.96
C ASP A 1092 -3.88 5.26 -3.25
N ALA A 1093 -4.53 4.35 -3.98
CA ALA A 1093 -5.98 4.41 -4.23
C ALA A 1093 -6.84 4.30 -2.95
N TYR A 1094 -6.37 3.65 -1.88
CA TYR A 1094 -7.06 3.69 -0.58
C TYR A 1094 -6.82 5.01 0.15
N VAL A 1095 -5.61 5.56 0.08
CA VAL A 1095 -5.24 6.84 0.70
C VAL A 1095 -5.96 8.01 0.01
N ASP A 1096 -6.02 8.02 -1.32
CA ASP A 1096 -6.73 9.02 -2.11
C ASP A 1096 -8.23 8.99 -1.82
N PHE A 1097 -8.82 7.80 -1.73
CA PHE A 1097 -10.22 7.64 -1.34
C PHE A 1097 -10.50 8.18 0.06
N LEU A 1098 -9.60 7.94 1.03
CA LEU A 1098 -9.71 8.51 2.38
C LEU A 1098 -9.62 10.05 2.33
N LYS A 1099 -8.62 10.59 1.62
CA LYS A 1099 -8.40 12.04 1.48
C LYS A 1099 -9.61 12.74 0.86
N GLU A 1100 -10.06 12.25 -0.30
CA GLU A 1100 -11.24 12.78 -1.00
C GLU A 1100 -12.49 12.74 -0.10
N THR A 1101 -12.68 11.64 0.63
CA THR A 1101 -13.86 11.44 1.49
C THR A 1101 -13.85 12.38 2.69
N LEU A 1102 -12.71 12.55 3.37
CA LEU A 1102 -12.60 13.44 4.51
C LEU A 1102 -12.66 14.92 4.12
N LEU A 1103 -12.07 15.32 2.98
CA LEU A 1103 -12.20 16.69 2.46
C LEU A 1103 -13.67 17.03 2.15
N LYS A 1104 -14.38 16.15 1.43
CA LYS A 1104 -15.82 16.35 1.15
C LYS A 1104 -16.67 16.36 2.41
N LYS A 1105 -16.36 15.52 3.40
CA LYS A 1105 -17.08 15.54 4.69
C LYS A 1105 -16.78 16.81 5.50
N LEU A 1106 -15.57 17.35 5.46
CA LEU A 1106 -15.24 18.64 6.05
C LEU A 1106 -16.10 19.77 5.43
N ASP A 1107 -16.20 19.84 4.09
CA ASP A 1107 -17.04 20.81 3.39
C ASP A 1107 -18.53 20.68 3.74
N VAL A 1108 -19.03 19.45 3.83
CA VAL A 1108 -20.40 19.14 4.22
C VAL A 1108 -20.69 19.57 5.66
N VAL A 1109 -19.78 19.28 6.60
CA VAL A 1109 -19.91 19.69 8.01
C VAL A 1109 -19.89 21.22 8.12
N ASN A 1110 -18.93 21.87 7.44
CA ASN A 1110 -18.82 23.33 7.40
C ASN A 1110 -20.11 23.97 6.84
N THR A 1111 -20.60 23.50 5.70
CA THR A 1111 -21.85 23.96 5.09
C THR A 1111 -23.04 23.75 6.03
N THR A 1112 -23.09 22.62 6.74
CA THR A 1112 -24.19 22.29 7.66
C THR A 1112 -24.19 23.23 8.86
N ILE A 1113 -23.04 23.48 9.49
CA ILE A 1113 -22.94 24.36 10.67
C ILE A 1113 -23.24 25.82 10.30
N ASN A 1114 -22.70 26.31 9.19
CA ASN A 1114 -22.94 27.68 8.73
C ASN A 1114 -24.42 27.93 8.36
N GLY A 1115 -25.19 26.88 8.05
CA GLY A 1115 -26.62 26.94 7.75
C GLY A 1115 -27.58 26.67 8.93
N MET A 1116 -27.09 26.49 10.17
CA MET A 1116 -27.93 26.13 11.35
C MET A 1116 -28.80 27.25 11.93
#